data_AF-A0AA36JEB4-F1
#
_entry.id   AF-A0AA36JEB4-F1
#
_cell.length_a   1.000
_cell.length_b   1.000
_cell.length_c   1.000
_cell.angle_alpha   90.00
_cell.angle_beta   90.00
_cell.angle_gamma   90.00
#
_symmetry.space_group_name_H-M   'P 1'
#
loop_
_entity.id
_entity.type
_entity.pdbx_description
1 polymer ?
#
loop_
_entity_poly.entity_id
_entity_poly.type
_entity_poly.pdbx_seq_one_letter_code
_entity_poly.pdbx_strand_id
1 'polypeptide(L)'
;MVNEGLIKTYPPSSTSKRSRHATSDSLARAGWSQVCKTPSAPADTRFVRVPGGWRPRVRPVAEEHNSPRTAHEDASPCWDLRQQTMHRDASQSTLTSSAGVGARTSRGCLALLRPDGFEREKRPYRRDPHLAKELHLWPAKFLEEREKNVNSLAATKFDPLDTALEELKTMLQPKRDSSVSSRRSSPASRAASAHGMHGPHGRRLSMRRISGGELAERLLRRASATSVGAATSSNSETDSSGDDAFAAARLAAEEAYAEAEKQGLPPTMCRQRRQEVYAEALLMQPEIVELQAGRMRGGSGLEEDEVESEVEKLIKEDIAELAQLFAEFDGSLEGVIQQHDFRSLLRLLGRTLTEDEVRGLLNCLDPLDPDETEVRGDVGFREFVELCDMRLHSEKQYLRSFYRERFRGASSNCIQPHLRDVTDALQGVKVHARPEQVERTALELGFPVWAEFITLEHETDLFVLAQRCRMLEKQRAWERAGFTLEQVSRFQQLYDHFVAKTGRGVRSEELLYIVHQLGIVPKGRSDEVDLEATAFNGKDRTEAMSLEECMHSARRFVDKKDMDARSKELRAADISGIPQEELDCFRAFYRQLIAEDTQGNKKDFTYFALVRGVQIMGATLTVERNAELEQMFKEHAVSSVISPFLHLPFPKFIVMIGTLFKLDFAGLRSTAARNEEEASHLRRMSKFKAVGTRPLAMAFWIPRYCQFALSSPHDAMPI
;
A
#
# COMPACT_ATOMS: atom_id res chain seq x y z
N MET A 1 -46.00 17.35 -42.97
CA MET A 1 -47.21 16.55 -43.16
C MET A 1 -46.95 15.17 -42.58
N VAL A 2 -47.96 14.66 -41.89
CA VAL A 2 -48.06 13.47 -41.05
C VAL A 2 -47.54 12.20 -41.74
N ASN A 3 -46.87 11.31 -40.99
CA ASN A 3 -47.18 9.88 -41.10
C ASN A 3 -46.82 9.10 -39.82
N GLU A 4 -47.84 8.40 -39.34
CA GLU A 4 -47.94 7.54 -38.17
C GLU A 4 -47.27 6.18 -38.40
N GLY A 5 -46.95 5.45 -37.33
CA GLY A 5 -46.87 3.99 -37.43
C GLY A 5 -46.11 3.24 -36.35
N LEU A 6 -46.88 2.53 -35.51
CA LEU A 6 -46.57 1.31 -34.73
C LEU A 6 -45.81 1.41 -33.40
N ILE A 7 -46.60 1.46 -32.32
CA ILE A 7 -46.25 0.92 -31.00
C ILE A 7 -46.96 -0.44 -30.86
N LYS A 8 -46.19 -1.51 -30.66
CA LYS A 8 -46.69 -2.84 -30.23
C LYS A 8 -46.65 -2.92 -28.71
N THR A 9 -47.81 -3.10 -28.09
CA THR A 9 -47.96 -3.40 -26.66
C THR A 9 -47.95 -4.91 -26.43
N TYR A 10 -47.18 -5.38 -25.44
CA TYR A 10 -47.20 -6.75 -24.93
C TYR A 10 -48.18 -6.85 -23.73
N PRO A 11 -48.85 -8.00 -23.53
CA PRO A 11 -49.79 -8.20 -22.42
C PRO A 11 -49.09 -8.57 -21.09
N PRO A 12 -49.70 -8.28 -19.94
CA PRO A 12 -49.10 -8.53 -18.62
C PRO A 12 -49.29 -9.99 -18.17
N SER A 13 -48.23 -10.56 -17.60
CA SER A 13 -48.19 -11.90 -17.00
C SER A 13 -48.96 -11.94 -15.68
N SER A 14 -49.80 -12.96 -15.56
CA SER A 14 -50.68 -13.29 -14.45
C SER A 14 -49.95 -13.73 -13.18
N THR A 15 -50.53 -13.34 -12.05
CA THR A 15 -50.17 -13.72 -10.69
C THR A 15 -50.70 -15.11 -10.35
N SER A 16 -49.82 -16.02 -9.93
CA SER A 16 -50.20 -17.34 -9.40
C SER A 16 -50.23 -17.32 -7.87
N LYS A 17 -51.44 -17.41 -7.31
CA LYS A 17 -51.70 -17.83 -5.93
C LYS A 17 -51.90 -19.34 -5.93
N ARG A 18 -51.22 -20.08 -5.04
CA ARG A 18 -51.79 -21.29 -4.43
C ARG A 18 -51.18 -21.60 -3.07
N SER A 19 -52.07 -21.64 -2.08
CA SER A 19 -51.85 -22.25 -0.77
C SER A 19 -52.20 -23.75 -0.85
N ARG A 20 -51.62 -24.57 0.03
CA ARG A 20 -52.35 -25.45 0.97
C ARG A 20 -51.43 -26.26 1.86
N HIS A 21 -51.82 -26.33 3.13
CA HIS A 21 -51.37 -27.23 4.18
C HIS A 21 -51.57 -28.70 3.84
N ALA A 22 -50.68 -29.56 4.37
CA ALA A 22 -51.06 -30.89 4.84
C ALA A 22 -50.10 -31.34 5.95
N THR A 23 -50.72 -31.63 7.10
CA THR A 23 -50.23 -32.30 8.30
C THR A 23 -49.99 -33.79 8.06
N SER A 24 -48.97 -34.36 8.70
CA SER A 24 -48.98 -35.79 9.07
C SER A 24 -48.19 -36.02 10.35
N ASP A 25 -48.93 -36.31 11.42
CA ASP A 25 -48.46 -36.88 12.67
C ASP A 25 -48.22 -38.41 12.54
N SER A 26 -47.36 -38.92 13.44
CA SER A 26 -47.47 -40.23 14.10
C SER A 26 -47.17 -41.52 13.31
N LEU A 27 -46.04 -42.18 13.63
CA LEU A 27 -46.04 -43.50 14.31
C LEU A 27 -44.64 -44.00 14.73
N ALA A 28 -44.47 -44.07 16.06
CA ALA A 28 -43.86 -45.12 16.89
C ALA A 28 -42.65 -46.00 16.45
N ARG A 29 -41.59 -45.87 17.27
CA ARG A 29 -40.90 -46.90 18.09
C ARG A 29 -40.57 -48.29 17.51
N ALA A 30 -39.26 -48.53 17.35
CA ALA A 30 -38.51 -49.66 17.92
C ALA A 30 -37.02 -49.22 17.95
N GLY A 31 -36.20 -49.35 18.99
CA GLY A 31 -36.25 -50.22 20.15
C GLY A 31 -35.05 -51.18 20.17
N TRP A 32 -33.81 -50.72 19.99
CA TRP A 32 -32.61 -51.56 20.08
C TRP A 32 -31.55 -50.90 20.98
N SER A 33 -31.58 -51.28 22.26
CA SER A 33 -30.45 -51.15 23.18
C SER A 33 -29.47 -52.28 22.89
N GLN A 34 -28.22 -51.96 22.53
CA GLN A 34 -27.12 -52.87 22.74
C GLN A 34 -25.88 -52.13 23.28
N VAL A 35 -25.55 -52.56 24.49
CA VAL A 35 -24.39 -52.22 25.32
C VAL A 35 -23.11 -52.53 24.56
N CYS A 36 -22.32 -51.51 24.22
CA CYS A 36 -20.92 -51.68 23.87
C CYS A 36 -20.05 -51.14 25.00
N LYS A 37 -19.37 -52.09 25.65
CA LYS A 37 -18.39 -51.88 26.71
C LYS A 37 -17.19 -51.11 26.15
N THR A 38 -16.81 -50.04 26.84
CA THR A 38 -15.54 -49.34 26.67
C THR A 38 -14.39 -50.24 27.15
N PRO A 39 -13.28 -50.38 26.40
CA PRO A 39 -12.02 -50.81 26.97
C PRO A 39 -11.27 -49.58 27.52
N SER A 40 -10.94 -49.64 28.81
CA SER A 40 -10.03 -48.71 29.46
C SER A 40 -8.62 -48.87 28.88
N ALA A 41 -8.08 -47.80 28.28
CA ALA A 41 -6.67 -47.72 27.92
C ALA A 41 -5.84 -47.19 29.11
N PRO A 42 -4.57 -47.63 29.27
CA PRO A 42 -3.77 -47.33 30.45
C PRO A 42 -3.23 -45.90 30.44
N ALA A 43 -3.22 -45.29 31.62
CA ALA A 43 -2.61 -43.99 31.87
C ALA A 43 -1.09 -44.08 31.80
N ASP A 44 -0.49 -43.59 30.70
CA ASP A 44 0.95 -43.30 30.61
C ASP A 44 1.13 -41.80 30.32
N THR A 45 1.07 -40.98 31.37
CA THR A 45 1.23 -39.53 31.28
C THR A 45 2.71 -39.15 31.40
N ARG A 46 3.38 -39.00 30.24
CA ARG A 46 4.79 -38.57 30.13
C ARG A 46 5.01 -37.05 30.27
N PHE A 47 3.94 -36.28 30.48
CA PHE A 47 3.98 -34.81 30.52
C PHE A 47 3.20 -34.25 31.70
N VAL A 48 3.71 -33.16 32.29
CA VAL A 48 3.04 -32.39 33.36
C VAL A 48 2.66 -31.02 32.79
N ARG A 49 1.44 -30.58 33.10
CA ARG A 49 0.91 -29.28 32.68
C ARG A 49 1.39 -28.19 33.63
N VAL A 50 1.99 -27.13 33.09
CA VAL A 50 2.40 -25.91 33.81
C VAL A 50 1.89 -24.66 33.07
N PRO A 51 1.76 -23.49 33.71
CA PRO A 51 1.42 -22.26 33.01
C PRO A 51 2.42 -21.99 31.89
N GLY A 52 1.95 -21.92 30.65
CA GLY A 52 2.78 -21.79 29.44
C GLY A 52 3.06 -23.08 28.65
N GLY A 53 2.49 -24.25 29.03
CA GLY A 53 2.49 -25.44 28.17
C GLY A 53 2.78 -26.78 28.86
N TRP A 54 3.08 -27.80 28.06
CA TRP A 54 3.42 -29.16 28.53
C TRP A 54 4.93 -29.37 28.55
N ARG A 55 5.46 -29.92 29.66
CA ARG A 55 6.89 -30.29 29.75
C ARG A 55 7.07 -31.79 30.08
N PRO A 56 8.06 -32.46 29.47
CA PRO A 56 8.40 -33.85 29.76
C PRO A 56 9.05 -33.98 31.15
N ARG A 57 8.78 -35.09 31.84
CA ARG A 57 9.28 -35.37 33.19
C ARG A 57 10.74 -35.87 33.13
N VAL A 58 11.70 -35.05 33.56
CA VAL A 58 13.13 -35.43 33.62
C VAL A 58 13.39 -36.22 34.91
N ARG A 59 13.99 -37.41 34.83
CA ARG A 59 14.49 -38.16 35.99
C ARG A 59 15.89 -37.65 36.40
N PRO A 60 16.21 -37.57 37.69
CA PRO A 60 17.54 -37.17 38.14
C PRO A 60 18.53 -38.32 37.90
N VAL A 61 19.67 -38.02 37.31
CA VAL A 61 20.83 -38.93 37.19
C VAL A 61 21.73 -38.70 38.39
N ALA A 62 22.12 -39.81 39.02
CA ALA A 62 22.95 -39.86 40.21
C ALA A 62 24.38 -39.38 39.95
N GLU A 63 24.96 -38.82 41.00
CA GLU A 63 26.35 -38.41 41.16
C GLU A 63 27.30 -39.59 40.98
N GLU A 64 28.43 -39.37 40.29
CA GLU A 64 29.65 -40.14 40.57
C GLU A 64 30.89 -39.24 40.41
N HIS A 65 31.62 -39.17 41.52
CA HIS A 65 32.95 -38.57 41.65
C HIS A 65 33.97 -39.30 40.77
N ASN A 66 34.89 -38.56 40.14
CA ASN A 66 36.33 -38.70 40.39
C ASN A 66 37.16 -37.67 39.60
N SER A 67 38.01 -36.96 40.34
CA SER A 67 39.20 -36.23 39.89
C SER A 67 40.41 -37.02 40.43
N PRO A 68 41.62 -36.95 39.82
CA PRO A 68 42.48 -35.78 40.10
C PRO A 68 43.54 -35.39 39.03
N ARG A 69 43.96 -34.10 39.11
CA ARG A 69 45.32 -33.48 38.95
C ARG A 69 46.15 -33.75 37.66
N THR A 70 46.88 -32.83 37.02
CA THR A 70 47.74 -31.66 37.38
C THR A 70 48.09 -30.89 36.07
N ALA A 71 48.00 -29.55 35.97
CA ALA A 71 49.05 -28.51 36.14
C ALA A 71 49.76 -28.03 34.84
N HIS A 72 50.23 -26.75 34.87
CA HIS A 72 50.97 -25.93 33.88
C HIS A 72 50.16 -25.26 32.75
N GLU A 73 50.38 -24.02 32.32
CA GLU A 73 51.06 -22.79 32.79
C GLU A 73 50.73 -21.70 31.73
N ASP A 74 50.63 -20.44 32.15
CA ASP A 74 50.90 -19.17 31.46
C ASP A 74 50.76 -19.01 29.92
N ALA A 75 49.98 -18.00 29.50
CA ALA A 75 50.49 -16.76 28.90
C ALA A 75 49.39 -15.96 28.17
N SER A 76 49.21 -14.70 28.58
CA SER A 76 48.69 -13.63 27.70
C SER A 76 49.75 -13.25 26.65
N PRO A 77 49.40 -12.55 25.55
CA PRO A 77 49.60 -11.10 25.64
C PRO A 77 48.63 -10.22 24.84
N CYS A 78 48.46 -9.03 25.42
CA CYS A 78 48.11 -7.73 24.87
C CYS A 78 48.86 -7.39 23.57
N TRP A 79 48.18 -6.72 22.62
CA TRP A 79 48.82 -5.85 21.64
C TRP A 79 48.04 -4.54 21.51
N ASP A 80 48.79 -3.45 21.64
CA ASP A 80 48.41 -2.06 21.57
C ASP A 80 49.35 -1.37 20.56
N LEU A 81 48.90 -0.26 19.95
CA LEU A 81 49.60 0.69 19.07
C LEU A 81 50.07 0.25 17.66
N ARG A 82 49.67 0.97 16.59
CA ARG A 82 50.28 2.25 16.13
C ARG A 82 49.69 2.74 14.80
N GLN A 83 49.43 4.05 14.73
CA GLN A 83 49.14 4.82 13.52
C GLN A 83 50.39 4.94 12.63
N GLN A 84 50.19 4.91 11.30
CA GLN A 84 51.16 5.42 10.33
C GLN A 84 50.46 6.33 9.32
N THR A 85 50.79 7.62 9.42
CA THR A 85 50.62 8.65 8.40
C THR A 85 51.73 8.51 7.35
N MET A 86 51.40 8.67 6.08
CA MET A 86 52.36 8.80 4.98
C MET A 86 52.12 10.13 4.26
N HIS A 87 53.00 11.10 4.55
CA HIS A 87 53.28 12.25 3.69
C HIS A 87 53.98 11.77 2.42
N ARG A 88 53.65 12.38 1.27
CA ARG A 88 54.48 12.26 0.06
C ARG A 88 54.50 13.60 -0.67
N ASP A 89 55.59 14.34 -0.46
CA ASP A 89 55.93 15.54 -1.23
C ASP A 89 56.93 15.22 -2.35
N ALA A 90 56.60 15.78 -3.51
CA ALA A 90 57.40 16.46 -4.51
C ALA A 90 58.88 16.08 -4.80
N SER A 91 59.14 15.86 -6.10
CA SER A 91 60.32 16.38 -6.84
C SER A 91 59.89 16.54 -8.31
N GLN A 92 59.65 17.77 -8.77
CA GLN A 92 60.58 18.64 -9.51
C GLN A 92 61.12 18.05 -10.83
N SER A 93 60.64 18.61 -11.95
CA SER A 93 61.45 18.82 -13.16
C SER A 93 60.96 20.09 -13.87
N THR A 94 61.76 21.15 -13.75
CA THR A 94 61.74 22.35 -14.60
C THR A 94 62.41 22.04 -15.94
N LEU A 95 61.95 22.66 -17.04
CA LEU A 95 62.77 23.48 -17.96
C LEU A 95 61.93 24.06 -19.12
N THR A 96 62.11 25.38 -19.28
CA THR A 96 62.17 26.19 -20.53
C THR A 96 60.94 26.43 -21.43
N SER A 97 60.36 27.63 -21.24
CA SER A 97 60.23 28.74 -22.20
C SER A 97 60.35 28.44 -23.72
N SER A 98 59.31 28.80 -24.48
CA SER A 98 59.49 29.68 -25.64
C SER A 98 58.18 30.42 -25.96
N ALA A 99 58.31 31.74 -26.12
CA ALA A 99 57.30 32.63 -26.68
C ALA A 99 57.38 32.62 -28.21
N GLY A 100 56.27 32.84 -28.91
CA GLY A 100 56.29 32.98 -30.37
C GLY A 100 54.92 33.15 -31.03
N VAL A 101 54.47 34.41 -31.12
CA VAL A 101 53.94 35.09 -32.31
C VAL A 101 52.99 34.32 -33.25
N GLY A 102 51.78 34.86 -33.46
CA GLY A 102 50.92 34.41 -34.55
C GLY A 102 49.59 35.15 -34.72
N ALA A 103 49.62 36.48 -34.82
CA ALA A 103 48.49 37.24 -35.33
C ALA A 103 48.25 36.91 -36.82
N ARG A 104 47.01 36.60 -37.21
CA ARG A 104 46.55 36.71 -38.60
C ARG A 104 45.17 37.34 -38.67
N THR A 105 45.19 38.55 -39.22
CA THR A 105 44.08 39.39 -39.64
C THR A 105 43.63 39.06 -41.06
N SER A 106 42.38 39.42 -41.31
CA SER A 106 41.83 39.98 -42.57
C SER A 106 41.43 39.04 -43.73
N ARG A 107 40.13 39.09 -44.03
CA ARG A 107 39.48 39.59 -45.27
C ARG A 107 38.05 39.02 -45.29
N GLY A 108 36.96 39.76 -45.36
CA GLY A 108 36.71 41.08 -45.92
C GLY A 108 35.71 40.93 -47.07
N CYS A 109 34.48 41.45 -46.92
CA CYS A 109 33.54 41.85 -47.98
C CYS A 109 32.33 42.50 -47.26
N LEU A 110 32.34 43.83 -47.08
CA LEU A 110 31.77 44.86 -47.97
C LEU A 110 30.25 45.01 -47.85
N ALA A 111 29.89 46.15 -47.28
CA ALA A 111 28.57 46.73 -47.13
C ALA A 111 27.98 47.21 -48.45
N LEU A 112 26.65 47.21 -48.54
CA LEU A 112 25.89 48.17 -49.34
C LEU A 112 24.73 48.71 -48.49
N LEU A 113 24.87 49.97 -48.08
CA LEU A 113 23.81 50.86 -47.63
C LEU A 113 23.25 51.61 -48.85
N ARG A 114 21.92 51.82 -48.87
CA ARG A 114 21.15 53.06 -49.23
C ARG A 114 19.75 52.73 -49.81
N PRO A 115 18.80 53.67 -49.89
CA PRO A 115 17.98 54.15 -48.77
C PRO A 115 16.47 54.25 -49.17
N ASP A 116 15.67 54.85 -48.30
CA ASP A 116 14.37 55.50 -48.56
C ASP A 116 13.15 54.67 -48.99
N GLY A 117 12.21 54.58 -48.03
CA GLY A 117 10.82 55.02 -48.17
C GLY A 117 9.95 54.35 -49.22
N PHE A 118 9.01 53.52 -48.78
CA PHE A 118 7.59 53.62 -49.17
C PHE A 118 6.77 52.63 -48.32
N GLU A 119 5.81 53.16 -47.57
CA GLU A 119 4.76 52.39 -46.91
C GLU A 119 3.99 51.55 -47.94
N ARG A 120 3.87 50.24 -47.69
CA ARG A 120 2.85 49.40 -48.32
C ARG A 120 2.20 48.53 -47.27
N GLU A 121 0.95 48.86 -46.96
CA GLU A 121 -0.02 48.01 -46.29
C GLU A 121 -0.02 46.62 -46.92
N LYS A 122 0.40 45.61 -46.16
CA LYS A 122 0.20 44.20 -46.51
C LYS A 122 -1.03 43.69 -45.77
N ARG A 123 -2.07 43.39 -46.55
CA ARG A 123 -3.27 42.65 -46.13
C ARG A 123 -2.88 41.33 -45.43
N PRO A 124 -3.64 40.88 -44.42
CA PRO A 124 -3.38 39.61 -43.76
C PRO A 124 -3.69 38.45 -44.70
N TYR A 125 -2.75 37.49 -44.78
CA TYR A 125 -2.97 36.20 -45.43
C TYR A 125 -4.08 35.43 -44.68
N ARG A 126 -5.15 35.07 -45.40
CA ARG A 126 -6.08 34.02 -44.98
C ARG A 126 -5.29 32.73 -44.83
N ARG A 127 -5.23 32.18 -43.61
CA ARG A 127 -4.84 30.78 -43.37
C ARG A 127 -5.99 29.86 -43.76
N ASP A 128 -5.65 28.76 -44.43
CA ASP A 128 -6.58 27.68 -44.75
C ASP A 128 -7.11 26.99 -43.48
N PRO A 129 -8.43 26.75 -43.36
CA PRO A 129 -9.04 26.15 -42.17
C PRO A 129 -8.78 24.64 -42.01
N HIS A 130 -8.06 24.00 -42.94
CA HIS A 130 -7.81 22.56 -42.89
C HIS A 130 -6.53 22.15 -42.13
N LEU A 131 -5.59 23.06 -41.89
CA LEU A 131 -4.34 22.77 -41.17
C LEU A 131 -4.41 22.96 -39.65
N ALA A 132 -5.50 23.55 -39.13
CA ALA A 132 -5.69 23.76 -37.69
C ALA A 132 -6.19 22.51 -36.94
N LYS A 133 -6.61 21.46 -37.65
CA LYS A 133 -7.09 20.21 -37.03
C LYS A 133 -6.02 19.14 -36.82
N GLU A 134 -4.83 19.29 -37.38
CA GLU A 134 -3.77 18.27 -37.29
C GLU A 134 -2.68 18.57 -36.24
N LEU A 135 -2.65 19.77 -35.67
CA LEU A 135 -1.63 20.18 -34.69
C LEU A 135 -1.88 19.72 -33.25
N HIS A 136 -3.05 19.14 -32.93
CA HIS A 136 -3.39 18.65 -31.58
C HIS A 136 -3.24 17.13 -31.39
N LEU A 137 -2.83 16.38 -32.42
CA LEU A 137 -2.72 14.91 -32.38
C LEU A 137 -1.27 14.39 -32.45
N TRP A 138 -0.28 15.28 -32.40
CA TRP A 138 1.12 14.96 -32.64
C TRP A 138 1.96 14.37 -31.48
N PRO A 139 1.56 14.33 -30.18
CA PRO A 139 2.40 13.68 -29.17
C PRO A 139 2.17 12.16 -29.03
N ALA A 140 0.95 11.65 -29.27
CA ALA A 140 0.58 10.29 -28.83
C ALA A 140 1.12 9.17 -29.76
N LYS A 141 1.01 9.33 -31.08
CA LYS A 141 1.42 8.29 -32.04
C LYS A 141 2.94 8.06 -32.13
N PHE A 142 3.73 9.11 -31.92
CA PHE A 142 5.20 9.01 -31.94
C PHE A 142 5.76 8.34 -30.68
N LEU A 143 5.04 8.43 -29.56
CA LEU A 143 5.40 7.75 -28.31
C LEU A 143 5.05 6.24 -28.36
N GLU A 144 3.93 5.87 -28.98
CA GLU A 144 3.50 4.47 -29.18
C GLU A 144 4.48 3.62 -30.02
N GLU A 145 5.04 4.19 -31.10
CA GLU A 145 5.98 3.45 -31.96
C GLU A 145 7.34 3.19 -31.30
N ARG A 146 7.72 4.00 -30.30
CA ARG A 146 9.03 3.92 -29.65
C ARG A 146 9.02 3.08 -28.37
N GLU A 147 7.89 3.00 -27.66
CA GLU A 147 7.72 2.12 -26.49
C GLU A 147 7.80 0.63 -26.84
N LYS A 148 7.37 0.24 -28.04
CA LYS A 148 7.53 -1.14 -28.56
C LYS A 148 8.98 -1.57 -28.72
N ASN A 149 9.92 -0.63 -28.90
CA ASN A 149 11.34 -0.92 -29.12
C ASN A 149 12.20 -0.92 -27.83
N VAL A 150 11.68 -0.43 -26.70
CA VAL A 150 12.47 -0.27 -25.46
C VAL A 150 12.15 -1.35 -24.42
N ASN A 151 10.92 -1.88 -24.42
CA ASN A 151 10.53 -3.00 -23.53
C ASN A 151 11.31 -4.29 -23.78
N SER A 152 12.11 -4.38 -24.86
CA SER A 152 12.99 -5.53 -25.13
C SER A 152 14.38 -5.43 -24.47
N LEU A 153 14.73 -4.32 -23.79
CA LEU A 153 16.12 -4.06 -23.34
C LEU A 153 16.32 -3.85 -21.84
N ALA A 154 15.26 -3.72 -21.03
CA ALA A 154 15.37 -3.39 -19.61
C ALA A 154 15.09 -4.60 -18.69
N ALA A 155 16.05 -5.51 -18.59
CA ALA A 155 16.07 -6.53 -17.54
C ALA A 155 17.48 -6.62 -16.95
N THR A 156 17.69 -5.98 -15.80
CA THR A 156 18.59 -6.35 -14.68
C THR A 156 18.84 -5.15 -13.77
N LYS A 157 18.35 -5.19 -12.52
CA LYS A 157 19.14 -4.98 -11.29
C LYS A 157 18.27 -4.84 -10.03
N PHE A 158 18.92 -5.21 -8.94
CA PHE A 158 18.56 -5.34 -7.53
C PHE A 158 17.75 -4.17 -6.92
N ASP A 159 16.81 -4.49 -6.03
CA ASP A 159 15.98 -3.54 -5.26
C ASP A 159 16.71 -3.00 -4.00
N PRO A 160 16.90 -1.67 -3.86
CA PRO A 160 17.43 -1.03 -2.65
C PRO A 160 16.41 -0.89 -1.49
N LEU A 161 15.15 -1.30 -1.70
CA LEU A 161 14.02 -0.93 -0.86
C LEU A 161 14.04 -1.54 0.55
N ASP A 162 14.55 -2.77 0.69
CA ASP A 162 14.61 -3.46 1.98
C ASP A 162 15.58 -2.78 2.97
N THR A 163 16.54 -2.01 2.46
CA THR A 163 17.53 -1.33 3.31
C THR A 163 16.93 -0.07 3.93
N ALA A 164 16.17 0.71 3.14
CA ALA A 164 15.55 1.95 3.61
C ALA A 164 14.39 1.70 4.60
N LEU A 165 13.64 0.60 4.43
CA LEU A 165 12.53 0.24 5.31
C LEU A 165 13.01 -0.27 6.67
N GLU A 166 14.16 -0.94 6.72
CA GLU A 166 14.85 -1.31 7.97
C GLU A 166 15.50 -0.10 8.65
N GLU A 167 16.06 0.86 7.91
CA GLU A 167 16.57 2.12 8.48
C GLU A 167 15.43 2.93 9.14
N LEU A 168 14.26 3.01 8.51
CA LEU A 168 13.10 3.72 9.05
C LEU A 168 12.55 3.04 10.32
N LYS A 169 12.54 1.70 10.38
CA LYS A 169 12.24 0.94 11.61
C LYS A 169 13.25 1.21 12.73
N THR A 170 14.54 1.37 12.42
CA THR A 170 15.56 1.67 13.45
C THR A 170 15.47 3.10 13.97
N MET A 171 15.01 4.05 13.15
CA MET A 171 14.82 5.45 13.56
C MET A 171 13.59 5.64 14.47
N LEU A 172 12.56 4.81 14.32
CA LEU A 172 11.32 4.88 15.09
C LEU A 172 11.35 4.09 16.41
N GLN A 173 12.42 3.34 16.71
CA GLN A 173 12.53 2.67 18.02
C GLN A 173 12.92 3.68 19.13
N PRO A 174 12.14 3.80 20.22
CA PRO A 174 12.51 4.65 21.33
C PRO A 174 13.81 4.15 21.96
N LYS A 175 14.84 5.00 21.99
CA LYS A 175 16.09 4.74 22.73
C LYS A 175 15.74 4.48 24.19
N ARG A 176 15.78 3.21 24.60
CA ARG A 176 15.76 2.83 26.01
C ARG A 176 17.07 3.28 26.64
N ASP A 177 17.05 4.43 27.29
CA ASP A 177 18.17 4.91 28.10
C ASP A 177 18.39 3.97 29.29
N SER A 178 19.38 3.09 29.15
CA SER A 178 19.93 2.29 30.23
C SER A 178 21.27 2.86 30.67
N SER A 179 21.24 3.86 31.57
CA SER A 179 22.26 4.04 32.63
C SER A 179 22.13 5.38 33.37
N VAL A 180 21.49 5.38 34.54
CA VAL A 180 21.94 6.22 35.67
C VAL A 180 21.74 5.44 36.96
N SER A 181 22.82 4.86 37.49
CA SER A 181 22.88 4.30 38.83
C SER A 181 23.61 5.26 39.77
N SER A 182 22.91 5.61 40.85
CA SER A 182 23.41 6.04 42.16
C SER A 182 24.14 7.39 42.29
N ARG A 183 23.51 8.31 43.03
CA ARG A 183 24.05 8.90 44.28
C ARG A 183 23.15 10.04 44.76
N ARG A 184 22.55 9.88 45.95
CA ARG A 184 22.22 10.91 46.97
C ARG A 184 21.50 10.19 48.12
N SER A 185 22.18 9.85 49.21
CA SER A 185 22.34 10.67 50.43
C SER A 185 21.02 11.20 50.99
N SER A 186 20.53 10.53 52.04
CA SER A 186 19.53 11.03 53.00
C SER A 186 20.03 12.29 53.73
N PRO A 187 19.13 13.08 54.36
CA PRO A 187 18.82 12.79 55.77
C PRO A 187 17.38 13.07 56.24
N ALA A 188 16.96 12.23 57.19
CA ALA A 188 16.21 12.47 58.45
C ALA A 188 15.06 13.48 58.56
N SER A 189 13.92 12.98 59.06
CA SER A 189 13.19 13.36 60.30
C SER A 189 11.66 13.27 60.08
N ARG A 190 10.76 12.99 61.03
CA ARG A 190 10.69 12.31 62.33
C ARG A 190 9.19 12.34 62.72
N ALA A 191 8.74 11.38 63.53
CA ALA A 191 7.50 11.36 64.35
C ALA A 191 6.15 11.13 63.62
N ALA A 192 5.13 10.46 64.18
CA ALA A 192 4.96 9.59 65.35
C ALA A 192 3.52 9.01 65.31
N SER A 193 3.34 7.83 65.94
CA SER A 193 2.11 7.31 66.63
C SER A 193 0.78 7.20 65.87
N ALA A 194 -0.15 6.29 66.16
CA ALA A 194 -0.24 5.11 67.02
C ALA A 194 -1.57 4.36 66.71
N HIS A 195 -1.58 3.06 66.98
CA HIS A 195 -2.69 2.18 67.40
C HIS A 195 -4.08 2.18 66.72
N GLY A 196 -4.53 0.97 66.34
CA GLY A 196 -5.95 0.62 66.21
C GLY A 196 -6.17 -0.81 65.71
N MET A 197 -6.61 -1.70 66.61
CA MET A 197 -6.94 -3.13 66.39
C MET A 197 -8.39 -3.35 65.90
N HIS A 198 -8.67 -4.60 65.47
CA HIS A 198 -9.95 -5.23 65.02
C HIS A 198 -10.29 -5.03 63.54
N GLY A 199 -10.71 -6.01 62.72
CA GLY A 199 -11.12 -7.41 62.85
C GLY A 199 -11.77 -7.81 61.49
N PRO A 200 -11.89 -9.10 61.12
CA PRO A 200 -12.08 -9.51 59.73
C PRO A 200 -13.56 -9.75 59.35
N HIS A 201 -13.98 -9.23 58.20
CA HIS A 201 -15.23 -9.64 57.55
C HIS A 201 -15.00 -10.01 56.09
N GLY A 202 -14.90 -11.32 55.84
CA GLY A 202 -15.08 -11.90 54.52
C GLY A 202 -16.55 -11.86 54.12
N ARG A 203 -16.85 -11.29 52.95
CA ARG A 203 -18.14 -11.48 52.27
C ARG A 203 -17.93 -12.33 51.03
N ARG A 204 -18.51 -13.53 51.10
CA ARG A 204 -18.80 -14.41 49.97
C ARG A 204 -19.72 -13.68 48.98
N LEU A 205 -19.30 -13.56 47.72
CA LEU A 205 -20.21 -13.27 46.61
C LEU A 205 -20.82 -14.59 46.13
N SER A 206 -22.11 -14.76 46.38
CA SER A 206 -22.91 -15.83 45.82
C SER A 206 -23.27 -15.49 44.37
N MET A 207 -22.91 -16.37 43.43
CA MET A 207 -23.51 -16.38 42.11
C MET A 207 -25.01 -16.65 42.21
N ARG A 208 -25.83 -15.72 41.74
CA ARG A 208 -27.21 -16.01 41.31
C ARG A 208 -27.28 -15.94 39.80
N ARG A 209 -27.64 -17.06 39.20
CA ARG A 209 -28.13 -17.18 37.82
C ARG A 209 -29.41 -16.34 37.70
N ILE A 210 -29.43 -15.40 36.76
CA ILE A 210 -30.68 -14.83 36.25
C ILE A 210 -30.88 -15.42 34.85
N SER A 211 -31.99 -16.15 34.73
CA SER A 211 -32.49 -16.76 33.50
C SER A 211 -33.01 -15.71 32.53
N GLY A 212 -32.80 -15.96 31.25
CA GLY A 212 -33.23 -15.10 30.15
C GLY A 212 -34.75 -14.99 30.03
N GLY A 213 -35.20 -13.79 29.67
CA GLY A 213 -36.58 -13.52 29.31
C GLY A 213 -37.06 -12.13 29.71
N GLU A 214 -36.31 -11.04 29.44
CA GLU A 214 -36.83 -9.67 29.64
C GLU A 214 -35.96 -8.59 28.94
N LEU A 215 -35.51 -8.85 27.71
CA LEU A 215 -34.68 -7.90 26.94
C LEU A 215 -35.39 -7.28 25.71
N ALA A 216 -36.65 -7.62 25.44
CA ALA A 216 -37.35 -7.19 24.21
C ALA A 216 -38.29 -5.97 24.40
N GLU A 217 -38.60 -5.54 25.63
CA GLU A 217 -39.54 -4.43 25.86
C GLU A 217 -38.89 -3.09 26.26
N ARG A 218 -37.56 -3.06 26.48
CA ARG A 218 -36.84 -1.83 26.85
C ARG A 218 -36.23 -1.05 25.68
N LEU A 219 -36.27 -1.59 24.46
CA LEU A 219 -35.70 -0.93 23.26
C LEU A 219 -36.71 -0.11 22.44
N LEU A 220 -38.01 -0.15 22.77
CA LEU A 220 -39.06 0.58 22.03
C LEU A 220 -39.61 1.84 22.74
N ARG A 221 -39.02 2.27 23.86
CA ARG A 221 -39.42 3.49 24.58
C ARG A 221 -38.37 4.62 24.61
N ARG A 222 -37.40 4.60 23.70
CA ARG A 222 -36.34 5.63 23.63
C ARG A 222 -36.34 6.46 22.34
N ALA A 223 -37.47 6.49 21.64
CA ALA A 223 -37.68 7.34 20.46
C ALA A 223 -38.96 8.19 20.63
N SER A 224 -38.99 9.07 21.64
CA SER A 224 -39.90 10.22 21.71
C SER A 224 -39.76 10.95 23.06
N ALA A 225 -38.84 11.92 23.16
CA ALA A 225 -38.95 13.05 24.09
C ALA A 225 -37.83 14.06 23.84
N THR A 226 -38.07 15.02 22.95
CA THR A 226 -37.40 16.32 22.91
C THR A 226 -38.04 17.20 23.99
N SER A 227 -37.32 17.54 25.05
CA SER A 227 -37.62 18.75 25.83
C SER A 227 -36.39 19.25 26.59
N VAL A 228 -36.01 20.48 26.24
CA VAL A 228 -35.31 21.53 26.98
C VAL A 228 -35.09 21.26 28.48
N GLY A 229 -33.83 21.31 28.92
CA GLY A 229 -33.44 21.35 30.33
C GLY A 229 -31.98 21.77 30.48
N ALA A 230 -31.76 22.95 31.08
CA ALA A 230 -30.49 23.62 31.24
C ALA A 230 -29.56 22.99 32.31
N ALA A 231 -28.27 23.11 32.03
CA ALA A 231 -27.12 23.25 32.94
C ALA A 231 -27.11 22.48 34.29
N THR A 232 -26.12 21.59 34.44
CA THR A 232 -25.12 21.73 35.52
C THR A 232 -23.86 20.93 35.18
N SER A 233 -22.74 21.61 35.34
CA SER A 233 -21.37 21.20 35.05
C SER A 233 -20.91 20.00 35.89
N SER A 234 -20.35 19.01 35.21
CA SER A 234 -19.35 18.11 35.80
C SER A 234 -18.18 18.03 34.84
N ASN A 235 -17.06 18.67 35.20
CA ASN A 235 -15.79 18.64 34.48
C ASN A 235 -15.22 17.22 34.54
N SER A 236 -15.51 16.41 33.53
CA SER A 236 -14.59 15.40 33.06
C SER A 236 -13.97 15.95 31.78
N GLU A 237 -12.77 16.49 31.89
CA GLU A 237 -11.90 16.81 30.75
C GLU A 237 -11.47 15.47 30.12
N THR A 238 -12.36 14.88 29.32
CA THR A 238 -12.00 13.83 28.39
C THR A 238 -11.58 14.49 27.09
N ASP A 239 -10.46 14.06 26.51
CA ASP A 239 -9.83 14.52 25.26
C ASP A 239 -10.72 14.29 24.00
N SER A 240 -12.02 14.59 24.06
CA SER A 240 -12.98 14.46 22.95
C SER A 240 -12.90 15.60 21.93
N SER A 241 -11.87 16.45 22.01
CA SER A 241 -11.81 17.69 21.22
C SER A 241 -11.67 17.48 19.71
N GLY A 242 -11.15 16.33 19.28
CA GLY A 242 -10.99 16.00 17.86
C GLY A 242 -12.31 15.70 17.14
N ASP A 243 -13.20 14.93 17.76
CA ASP A 243 -14.49 14.56 17.16
C ASP A 243 -15.40 15.78 16.92
N ASP A 244 -15.30 16.78 17.79
CA ASP A 244 -16.07 18.03 17.68
C ASP A 244 -15.63 18.86 16.46
N ALA A 245 -14.35 18.81 16.07
CA ALA A 245 -13.82 19.55 14.92
C ALA A 245 -14.35 19.00 13.59
N PHE A 246 -14.39 17.67 13.43
CA PHE A 246 -14.95 17.05 12.21
C PHE A 246 -16.47 17.23 12.13
N ALA A 247 -17.17 17.16 13.26
CA ALA A 247 -18.61 17.45 13.29
C ALA A 247 -18.92 18.89 12.85
N ALA A 248 -18.10 19.86 13.27
CA ALA A 248 -18.21 21.26 12.84
C ALA A 248 -17.89 21.43 11.34
N ALA A 249 -16.82 20.81 10.84
CA ALA A 249 -16.45 20.82 9.43
C ALA A 249 -17.56 20.25 8.54
N ARG A 250 -18.14 19.11 8.95
CA ARG A 250 -19.29 18.48 8.26
C ARG A 250 -20.50 19.40 8.24
N LEU A 251 -20.84 20.03 9.38
CA LEU A 251 -21.98 20.93 9.47
C LEU A 251 -21.82 22.13 8.53
N ALA A 252 -20.63 22.76 8.50
CA ALA A 252 -20.33 23.86 7.60
C ALA A 252 -20.46 23.45 6.12
N ALA A 253 -19.98 22.27 5.76
CA ALA A 253 -20.08 21.72 4.40
C ALA A 253 -21.55 21.47 3.99
N GLU A 254 -22.38 20.91 4.88
CA GLU A 254 -23.82 20.71 4.62
C GLU A 254 -24.58 22.04 4.50
N GLU A 255 -24.23 23.05 5.32
CA GLU A 255 -24.80 24.38 5.21
C GLU A 255 -24.46 25.03 3.87
N ALA A 256 -23.20 24.92 3.43
CA ALA A 256 -22.75 25.41 2.13
C ALA A 256 -23.45 24.72 0.95
N TYR A 257 -23.71 23.41 1.06
CA TYR A 257 -24.51 22.66 0.09
C TYR A 257 -25.94 23.20 0.02
N ALA A 258 -26.59 23.36 1.17
CA ALA A 258 -27.96 23.85 1.26
C ALA A 258 -28.09 25.31 0.77
N GLU A 259 -27.06 26.14 0.98
CA GLU A 259 -27.02 27.49 0.44
C GLU A 259 -26.88 27.50 -1.08
N ALA A 260 -25.97 26.69 -1.63
CA ALA A 260 -25.80 26.52 -3.08
C ALA A 260 -27.11 26.02 -3.75
N GLU A 261 -27.82 25.09 -3.10
CA GLU A 261 -29.12 24.61 -3.56
C GLU A 261 -30.18 25.72 -3.55
N LYS A 262 -30.24 26.54 -2.49
CA LYS A 262 -31.14 27.71 -2.42
C LYS A 262 -30.84 28.75 -3.50
N GLN A 263 -29.58 28.85 -3.94
CA GLN A 263 -29.17 29.71 -5.05
C GLN A 263 -29.54 29.13 -6.43
N GLY A 264 -30.09 27.91 -6.47
CA GLY A 264 -30.47 27.25 -7.72
C GLY A 264 -29.27 26.75 -8.53
N LEU A 265 -28.12 26.54 -7.89
CA LEU A 265 -26.96 25.93 -8.53
C LEU A 265 -27.26 24.47 -8.90
N PRO A 266 -26.66 23.94 -9.98
CA PRO A 266 -26.81 22.53 -10.32
C PRO A 266 -26.19 21.65 -9.23
N PRO A 267 -26.67 20.40 -9.03
CA PRO A 267 -26.19 19.50 -7.98
C PRO A 267 -24.67 19.30 -7.97
N THR A 268 -24.04 19.30 -9.14
CA THR A 268 -22.57 19.23 -9.30
C THR A 268 -21.85 20.38 -8.61
N MET A 269 -22.31 21.61 -8.80
CA MET A 269 -21.73 22.80 -8.20
C MET A 269 -22.03 22.87 -6.70
N CYS A 270 -23.21 22.41 -6.26
CA CYS A 270 -23.51 22.27 -4.83
C CYS A 270 -22.55 21.29 -4.14
N ARG A 271 -22.27 20.15 -4.77
CA ARG A 271 -21.29 19.17 -4.28
C ARG A 271 -19.88 19.72 -4.22
N GLN A 272 -19.45 20.39 -5.29
CA GLN A 272 -18.15 21.03 -5.32
C GLN A 272 -18.03 22.05 -4.18
N ARG A 273 -19.06 22.88 -3.95
CA ARG A 273 -19.07 23.85 -2.86
C ARG A 273 -19.02 23.19 -1.47
N ARG A 274 -19.74 22.08 -1.28
CA ARG A 274 -19.68 21.25 -0.07
C ARG A 274 -18.26 20.75 0.20
N GLN A 275 -17.59 20.24 -0.83
CA GLN A 275 -16.21 19.72 -0.74
C GLN A 275 -15.19 20.83 -0.48
N GLU A 276 -15.31 21.98 -1.14
CA GLU A 276 -14.44 23.16 -0.92
C GLU A 276 -14.50 23.62 0.54
N VAL A 277 -15.71 23.81 1.09
CA VAL A 277 -15.89 24.25 2.48
C VAL A 277 -15.40 23.20 3.47
N TYR A 278 -15.61 21.91 3.17
CA TYR A 278 -15.06 20.84 4.00
C TYR A 278 -13.53 20.84 4.00
N ALA A 279 -12.89 20.96 2.82
CA ALA A 279 -11.44 21.03 2.70
C ALA A 279 -10.86 22.26 3.43
N GLU A 280 -11.50 23.43 3.31
CA GLU A 280 -11.12 24.63 4.07
C GLU A 280 -11.21 24.39 5.58
N ALA A 281 -12.27 23.73 6.06
CA ALA A 281 -12.43 23.42 7.47
C ALA A 281 -11.38 22.41 7.98
N LEU A 282 -11.01 21.41 7.16
CA LEU A 282 -9.91 20.48 7.47
C LEU A 282 -8.58 21.20 7.65
N LEU A 283 -8.28 22.20 6.81
CA LEU A 283 -7.05 23.00 6.91
C LEU A 283 -7.00 23.88 8.17
N MET A 284 -8.17 24.26 8.70
CA MET A 284 -8.29 25.10 9.89
C MET A 284 -8.29 24.31 11.20
N GLN A 285 -8.17 22.98 11.14
CA GLN A 285 -8.07 22.16 12.35
C GLN A 285 -6.82 22.55 13.15
N PRO A 286 -6.92 22.71 14.49
CA PRO A 286 -5.79 23.11 15.32
C PRO A 286 -4.56 22.22 15.13
N GLU A 287 -4.73 20.90 15.01
CA GLU A 287 -3.61 19.98 14.83
C GLU A 287 -2.90 20.20 13.48
N ILE A 288 -3.65 20.47 12.42
CA ILE A 288 -3.10 20.73 11.09
C ILE A 288 -2.34 22.07 11.07
N VAL A 289 -2.90 23.11 11.70
CA VAL A 289 -2.25 24.42 11.84
C VAL A 289 -0.96 24.29 12.66
N GLU A 290 -0.96 23.49 13.72
CA GLU A 290 0.23 23.19 14.52
C GLU A 290 1.30 22.42 13.74
N LEU A 291 0.90 21.42 12.95
CA LEU A 291 1.82 20.68 12.06
C LEU A 291 2.49 21.62 11.05
N GLN A 292 1.71 22.51 10.42
CA GLN A 292 2.23 23.53 9.50
C GLN A 292 3.19 24.50 10.23
N ALA A 293 2.83 24.96 11.42
CA ALA A 293 3.66 25.87 12.21
C ALA A 293 4.95 25.20 12.74
N GLY A 294 4.91 23.90 13.02
CA GLY A 294 6.07 23.10 13.43
C GLY A 294 7.09 22.98 12.30
N ARG A 295 6.60 22.80 11.07
CA ARG A 295 7.43 22.73 9.85
C ARG A 295 8.25 24.01 9.63
N MET A 296 7.67 25.16 9.96
CA MET A 296 8.30 26.48 9.81
C MET A 296 9.43 26.75 10.81
N ARG A 297 9.49 26.06 11.95
CA ARG A 297 10.52 26.33 12.97
C ARG A 297 11.85 25.61 12.73
N GLY A 298 11.92 24.70 11.75
CA GLY A 298 13.10 23.87 11.50
C GLY A 298 14.25 24.54 10.74
N GLY A 299 14.02 25.69 10.10
CA GLY A 299 15.03 26.45 9.34
C GLY A 299 15.69 27.51 10.20
N SER A 300 16.87 27.22 10.76
CA SER A 300 17.68 28.19 11.49
C SER A 300 19.06 28.30 10.86
N GLY A 301 19.27 29.32 10.02
CA GLY A 301 20.58 29.60 9.42
C GLY A 301 20.49 30.55 8.24
N LEU A 302 20.58 31.83 8.55
CA LEU A 302 20.69 33.00 7.66
C LEU A 302 21.38 32.69 6.31
N GLU A 303 20.73 33.05 5.19
CA GLU A 303 21.16 33.06 3.76
C GLU A 303 20.45 32.08 2.80
N GLU A 304 19.54 31.20 3.25
CA GLU A 304 18.73 30.31 2.38
C GLU A 304 17.28 30.79 2.13
N ASP A 305 16.98 32.07 2.42
CA ASP A 305 15.60 32.59 2.56
C ASP A 305 14.73 32.49 1.28
N GLU A 306 15.29 32.70 0.08
CA GLU A 306 14.49 32.68 -1.16
C GLU A 306 14.07 31.27 -1.58
N VAL A 307 14.99 30.29 -1.51
CA VAL A 307 14.70 28.90 -1.91
C VAL A 307 13.81 28.23 -0.86
N GLU A 308 14.01 28.54 0.42
CA GLU A 308 13.15 28.02 1.49
C GLU A 308 11.72 28.57 1.39
N SER A 309 11.55 29.82 0.95
CA SER A 309 10.23 30.41 0.69
C SER A 309 9.47 29.71 -0.44
N GLU A 310 10.14 29.36 -1.55
CA GLU A 310 9.49 28.62 -2.64
C GLU A 310 9.12 27.19 -2.21
N VAL A 311 9.98 26.54 -1.42
CA VAL A 311 9.67 25.22 -0.84
C VAL A 311 8.47 25.32 0.10
N GLU A 312 8.38 26.34 0.95
CA GLU A 312 7.23 26.56 1.83
C GLU A 312 5.93 26.77 1.04
N LYS A 313 6.00 27.55 -0.03
CA LYS A 313 4.84 27.78 -0.91
C LYS A 313 4.36 26.49 -1.55
N LEU A 314 5.27 25.69 -2.10
CA LEU A 314 4.94 24.37 -2.68
C LEU A 314 4.28 23.46 -1.64
N ILE A 315 4.77 23.49 -0.40
CA ILE A 315 4.21 22.71 0.70
C ILE A 315 2.78 23.15 1.04
N LYS A 316 2.52 24.45 1.11
CA LYS A 316 1.18 24.98 1.42
C LYS A 316 0.19 24.64 0.31
N GLU A 317 0.61 24.79 -0.95
CA GLU A 317 -0.17 24.39 -2.12
C GLU A 317 -0.45 22.89 -2.11
N ASP A 318 0.56 22.07 -1.79
CA ASP A 318 0.42 20.63 -1.64
C ASP A 318 -0.59 20.27 -0.54
N ILE A 319 -0.51 20.87 0.65
CA ILE A 319 -1.43 20.55 1.75
C ILE A 319 -2.87 20.98 1.42
N ALA A 320 -3.06 22.12 0.77
CA ALA A 320 -4.38 22.55 0.31
C ALA A 320 -4.97 21.57 -0.72
N GLU A 321 -4.14 21.11 -1.66
CA GLU A 321 -4.54 20.09 -2.63
C GLU A 321 -4.82 18.73 -1.96
N LEU A 322 -4.03 18.34 -0.96
CA LEU A 322 -4.27 17.14 -0.15
C LEU A 322 -5.62 17.21 0.56
N ALA A 323 -6.01 18.37 1.10
CA ALA A 323 -7.31 18.58 1.73
C ALA A 323 -8.46 18.45 0.74
N GLN A 324 -8.30 19.02 -0.46
CA GLN A 324 -9.31 18.91 -1.53
C GLN A 324 -9.49 17.46 -1.98
N LEU A 325 -8.37 16.74 -2.22
CA LEU A 325 -8.42 15.33 -2.56
C LEU A 325 -9.02 14.50 -1.44
N PHE A 326 -8.63 14.75 -0.18
CA PHE A 326 -9.22 14.04 0.96
C PHE A 326 -10.74 14.25 1.03
N ALA A 327 -11.22 15.49 0.87
CA ALA A 327 -12.64 15.83 0.82
C ALA A 327 -13.39 15.15 -0.33
N GLU A 328 -12.72 14.89 -1.46
CA GLU A 328 -13.28 14.16 -2.58
C GLU A 328 -13.49 12.67 -2.28
N PHE A 329 -12.56 12.06 -1.54
CA PHE A 329 -12.62 10.64 -1.17
C PHE A 329 -13.50 10.36 0.04
N ASP A 330 -13.49 11.25 1.04
CA ASP A 330 -14.42 11.19 2.18
C ASP A 330 -15.80 11.75 1.79
N GLY A 331 -16.49 11.08 0.88
CA GLY A 331 -17.82 11.52 0.43
C GLY A 331 -18.86 11.60 1.55
N SER A 332 -18.63 10.87 2.65
CA SER A 332 -19.41 10.87 3.89
C SER A 332 -19.13 12.04 4.83
N LEU A 333 -18.00 12.73 4.66
CA LEU A 333 -17.50 13.78 5.55
C LEU A 333 -17.34 13.28 6.99
N GLU A 334 -16.89 12.04 7.16
CA GLU A 334 -16.66 11.41 8.47
C GLU A 334 -15.28 11.76 9.06
N GLY A 335 -14.42 12.44 8.30
CA GLY A 335 -13.04 12.73 8.68
C GLY A 335 -12.08 11.59 8.42
N VAL A 336 -12.54 10.49 7.81
CA VAL A 336 -11.77 9.27 7.59
C VAL A 336 -11.98 8.73 6.17
N ILE A 337 -10.91 8.19 5.58
CA ILE A 337 -10.96 7.50 4.29
C ILE A 337 -10.64 6.03 4.45
N GLN A 338 -11.35 5.16 3.73
CA GLN A 338 -11.11 3.72 3.76
C GLN A 338 -9.77 3.37 3.10
N GLN A 339 -9.13 2.28 3.50
CA GLN A 339 -7.84 1.83 2.95
C GLN A 339 -7.76 1.79 1.40
N HIS A 340 -8.84 1.41 0.72
CA HIS A 340 -8.85 1.34 -0.74
C HIS A 340 -8.97 2.72 -1.41
N ASP A 341 -9.67 3.64 -0.76
CA ASP A 341 -9.77 5.04 -1.15
C ASP A 341 -8.44 5.75 -0.91
N PHE A 342 -7.79 5.47 0.22
CA PHE A 342 -6.43 5.94 0.51
C PHE A 342 -5.42 5.52 -0.57
N ARG A 343 -5.46 4.25 -1.01
CA ARG A 343 -4.61 3.78 -2.11
C ARG A 343 -4.89 4.51 -3.43
N SER A 344 -6.16 4.77 -3.72
CA SER A 344 -6.58 5.51 -4.92
C SER A 344 -6.13 6.97 -4.86
N LEU A 345 -6.25 7.60 -3.69
CA LEU A 345 -5.79 8.96 -3.40
C LEU A 345 -4.29 9.08 -3.60
N LEU A 346 -3.48 8.16 -3.06
CA LEU A 346 -2.03 8.16 -3.27
C LEU A 346 -1.65 8.10 -4.76
N ARG A 347 -2.42 7.39 -5.60
CA ARG A 347 -2.16 7.37 -7.04
C ARG A 347 -2.48 8.70 -7.72
N LEU A 348 -3.52 9.41 -7.27
CA LEU A 348 -3.83 10.76 -7.76
C LEU A 348 -2.74 11.75 -7.39
N LEU A 349 -1.97 11.49 -6.33
CA LEU A 349 -0.76 12.23 -5.98
C LEU A 349 0.49 11.80 -6.76
N GLY A 350 0.32 10.97 -7.79
CA GLY A 350 1.43 10.43 -8.59
C GLY A 350 2.20 9.30 -7.89
N ARG A 351 1.73 8.78 -6.75
CA ARG A 351 2.40 7.71 -6.02
C ARG A 351 1.73 6.37 -6.31
N THR A 352 2.38 5.54 -7.11
CA THR A 352 1.94 4.16 -7.33
C THR A 352 2.46 3.25 -6.23
N LEU A 353 1.59 2.84 -5.32
CA LEU A 353 1.92 1.88 -4.27
C LEU A 353 1.25 0.53 -4.49
N THR A 354 2.03 -0.51 -4.21
CA THR A 354 1.52 -1.87 -4.02
C THR A 354 0.66 -1.90 -2.77
N GLU A 355 -0.18 -2.92 -2.69
CA GLU A 355 -1.06 -3.07 -1.52
C GLU A 355 -0.27 -3.29 -0.22
N ASP A 356 0.82 -4.06 -0.27
CA ASP A 356 1.63 -4.35 0.90
C ASP A 356 2.39 -3.11 1.38
N GLU A 357 2.82 -2.24 0.46
CA GLU A 357 3.35 -0.92 0.81
C GLU A 357 2.29 -0.03 1.45
N VAL A 358 1.05 -0.01 0.95
CA VAL A 358 -0.05 0.76 1.57
C VAL A 358 -0.31 0.25 2.98
N ARG A 359 -0.38 -1.07 3.18
CA ARG A 359 -0.55 -1.65 4.52
C ARG A 359 0.63 -1.34 5.44
N GLY A 360 1.86 -1.42 4.93
CA GLY A 360 3.05 -1.05 5.67
C GLY A 360 3.00 0.40 6.13
N LEU A 361 2.52 1.31 5.27
CA LEU A 361 2.30 2.71 5.61
C LEU A 361 1.20 2.90 6.66
N LEU A 362 0.08 2.20 6.54
CA LEU A 362 -1.01 2.26 7.52
C LEU A 362 -0.55 1.75 8.90
N ASN A 363 0.22 0.67 8.94
CA ASN A 363 0.80 0.15 10.17
C ASN A 363 1.81 1.11 10.81
N CYS A 364 2.35 2.08 10.06
CA CYS A 364 3.20 3.14 10.61
C CYS A 364 2.39 4.31 11.17
N LEU A 365 1.17 4.52 10.68
CA LEU A 365 0.30 5.63 11.08
C LEU A 365 -0.55 5.32 12.30
N ASP A 366 -1.01 4.08 12.40
CA ASP A 366 -1.75 3.58 13.55
C ASP A 366 -0.76 2.73 14.38
N PRO A 367 0.03 3.34 15.29
CA PRO A 367 0.79 2.57 16.26
C PRO A 367 -0.24 1.93 17.18
N LEU A 368 -0.74 0.77 16.76
CA LEU A 368 -1.72 -0.06 17.45
C LEU A 368 -1.58 0.16 18.95
N ASP A 369 -2.58 0.83 19.54
CA ASP A 369 -2.71 0.82 20.98
C ASP A 369 -2.67 -0.67 21.35
N PRO A 370 -1.73 -1.11 22.22
CA PRO A 370 -1.43 -2.54 22.38
C PRO A 370 -2.64 -3.36 22.84
N ASP A 371 -3.71 -2.68 23.26
CA ASP A 371 -4.98 -3.24 23.70
C ASP A 371 -6.05 -3.33 22.58
N GLU A 372 -5.91 -2.60 21.47
CA GLU A 372 -6.81 -2.71 20.31
C GLU A 372 -6.35 -3.85 19.39
N THR A 373 -7.21 -4.86 19.25
CA THR A 373 -6.92 -6.09 18.50
C THR A 373 -7.28 -5.98 17.02
N GLU A 374 -7.95 -4.90 16.61
CA GLU A 374 -8.36 -4.67 15.23
C GLU A 374 -7.69 -3.38 14.74
N VAL A 375 -6.78 -3.51 13.76
CA VAL A 375 -6.18 -2.36 13.06
C VAL A 375 -7.30 -1.55 12.45
N ARG A 376 -7.39 -0.25 12.79
CA ARG A 376 -8.38 0.64 12.20
C ARG A 376 -7.99 0.82 10.73
N GLY A 377 -8.80 0.28 9.83
CA GLY A 377 -8.51 0.28 8.40
C GLY A 377 -8.73 1.63 7.70
N ASP A 378 -9.05 2.66 8.47
CA ASP A 378 -9.44 3.97 7.99
C ASP A 378 -8.39 5.01 8.40
N VAL A 379 -8.13 5.98 7.53
CA VAL A 379 -7.07 7.00 7.70
C VAL A 379 -7.71 8.36 7.94
N GLY A 380 -7.36 9.01 9.04
CA GLY A 380 -7.76 10.38 9.32
C GLY A 380 -6.98 11.41 8.48
N PHE A 381 -7.54 12.61 8.29
CA PHE A 381 -6.84 13.66 7.52
C PHE A 381 -5.48 14.05 8.13
N ARG A 382 -5.40 14.13 9.45
CA ARG A 382 -4.15 14.42 10.16
C ARG A 382 -3.08 13.36 9.92
N GLU A 383 -3.42 12.09 10.13
CA GLU A 383 -2.52 10.95 9.86
C GLU A 383 -2.05 10.96 8.41
N PHE A 384 -2.96 11.29 7.49
CA PHE A 384 -2.65 11.41 6.08
C PHE A 384 -1.62 12.51 5.77
N VAL A 385 -1.74 13.68 6.39
CA VAL A 385 -0.76 14.78 6.27
C VAL A 385 0.57 14.39 6.90
N GLU A 386 0.57 13.80 8.09
CA GLU A 386 1.78 13.31 8.77
C GLU A 386 2.53 12.28 7.93
N LEU A 387 1.83 11.35 7.27
CA LEU A 387 2.42 10.40 6.33
C LEU A 387 3.07 11.10 5.13
N CYS A 388 2.37 12.08 4.56
CA CYS A 388 2.90 12.84 3.43
C CYS A 388 4.18 13.57 3.83
N ASP A 389 4.20 14.14 5.03
CA ASP A 389 5.34 14.87 5.59
C ASP A 389 6.52 13.97 5.92
N MET A 390 6.30 12.85 6.62
CA MET A 390 7.35 11.86 6.89
C MET A 390 8.01 11.40 5.60
N ARG A 391 7.21 11.15 4.56
CA ARG A 391 7.72 10.71 3.26
C ARG A 391 8.47 11.81 2.52
N LEU A 392 7.93 13.03 2.46
CA LEU A 392 8.62 14.18 1.86
C LEU A 392 9.96 14.43 2.55
N HIS A 393 10.01 14.28 3.88
CA HIS A 393 11.24 14.40 4.66
C HIS A 393 12.26 13.30 4.29
N SER A 394 11.83 12.04 4.23
CA SER A 394 12.68 10.92 3.81
C SER A 394 13.25 11.11 2.40
N GLU A 395 12.42 11.57 1.46
CA GLU A 395 12.84 11.86 0.09
C GLU A 395 13.84 13.03 0.04
N LYS A 396 13.59 14.12 0.79
CA LYS A 396 14.53 15.24 0.92
C LYS A 396 15.86 14.78 1.50
N GLN A 397 15.86 13.95 2.54
CA GLN A 397 17.07 13.39 3.14
C GLN A 397 17.84 12.49 2.15
N TYR A 398 17.12 11.64 1.40
CA TYR A 398 17.72 10.78 0.37
C TYR A 398 18.37 11.59 -0.75
N LEU A 399 17.66 12.57 -1.32
CA LEU A 399 18.22 13.39 -2.39
C LEU A 399 19.41 14.20 -1.89
N ARG A 400 19.39 14.66 -0.64
CA ARG A 400 20.51 15.35 0.00
C ARG A 400 21.72 14.42 0.20
N SER A 401 21.51 13.19 0.67
CA SER A 401 22.59 12.22 0.84
C SER A 401 23.18 11.81 -0.51
N PHE A 402 22.34 11.56 -1.51
CA PHE A 402 22.74 11.28 -2.89
C PHE A 402 23.58 12.43 -3.45
N TYR A 403 23.09 13.67 -3.31
CA TYR A 403 23.80 14.86 -3.78
C TYR A 403 25.19 14.96 -3.13
N ARG A 404 25.27 14.76 -1.81
CA ARG A 404 26.53 14.80 -1.08
C ARG A 404 27.48 13.67 -1.47
N GLU A 405 26.99 12.45 -1.62
CA GLU A 405 27.85 11.30 -1.93
C GLU A 405 28.40 11.39 -3.35
N ARG A 406 27.53 11.73 -4.31
CA ARG A 406 27.87 11.73 -5.73
C ARG A 406 28.68 12.96 -6.14
N PHE A 407 28.50 14.09 -5.45
CA PHE A 407 29.05 15.37 -5.88
C PHE A 407 29.98 16.05 -4.84
N ARG A 408 30.23 15.47 -3.66
CA ARG A 408 31.30 15.94 -2.75
C ARG A 408 32.67 15.74 -3.40
N GLY A 409 33.22 16.82 -3.92
CA GLY A 409 34.57 16.85 -4.48
C GLY A 409 34.79 18.03 -5.41
N ALA A 410 33.72 18.57 -5.98
CA ALA A 410 33.76 19.84 -6.69
C ALA A 410 33.85 20.97 -5.66
N SER A 411 35.03 21.56 -5.48
CA SER A 411 35.22 22.79 -4.71
C SER A 411 34.63 24.03 -5.40
N SER A 412 33.80 23.85 -6.44
CA SER A 412 33.12 24.91 -7.16
C SER A 412 31.71 25.10 -6.59
N ASN A 413 31.28 26.36 -6.51
CA ASN A 413 29.93 26.77 -6.09
C ASN A 413 28.81 26.26 -7.01
N CYS A 414 29.13 25.49 -8.04
CA CYS A 414 28.16 24.88 -8.94
C CYS A 414 28.57 23.43 -9.23
N ILE A 415 27.57 22.55 -9.25
CA ILE A 415 27.72 21.15 -9.60
C ILE A 415 27.03 20.93 -10.94
N GLN A 416 27.68 20.18 -11.82
CA GLN A 416 27.15 19.83 -13.13
C GLN A 416 26.86 18.33 -13.21
N PRO A 417 25.81 17.81 -12.54
CA PRO A 417 25.43 16.42 -12.68
C PRO A 417 25.00 16.07 -14.10
N HIS A 418 25.33 14.86 -14.53
CA HIS A 418 24.80 14.29 -15.76
C HIS A 418 23.29 14.01 -15.61
N LEU A 419 22.49 14.24 -16.64
CA LEU A 419 21.03 14.02 -16.65
C LEU A 419 20.65 12.60 -16.21
N ARG A 420 21.48 11.61 -16.58
CA ARG A 420 21.31 10.21 -16.15
C ARG A 420 21.48 10.04 -14.64
N ASP A 421 22.50 10.62 -14.03
CA ASP A 421 22.69 10.53 -12.57
C ASP A 421 21.53 11.22 -11.83
N VAL A 422 21.01 12.34 -12.34
CA VAL A 422 19.80 12.99 -11.80
C VAL A 422 18.59 12.08 -11.94
N THR A 423 18.41 11.46 -13.10
CA THR A 423 17.30 10.52 -13.36
C THR A 423 17.37 9.32 -12.42
N ASP A 424 18.56 8.76 -12.18
CA ASP A 424 18.77 7.66 -11.24
C ASP A 424 18.44 8.09 -9.80
N ALA A 425 18.80 9.32 -9.40
CA ALA A 425 18.44 9.89 -8.11
C ALA A 425 16.91 10.04 -7.94
N LEU A 426 16.24 10.52 -8.98
CA LEU A 426 14.78 10.64 -9.03
C LEU A 426 14.11 9.27 -8.95
N GLN A 427 14.64 8.26 -9.66
CA GLN A 427 14.16 6.89 -9.56
C GLN A 427 14.32 6.32 -8.13
N GLY A 428 15.39 6.69 -7.43
CA GLY A 428 15.60 6.34 -6.02
C GLY A 428 14.50 6.86 -5.08
N VAL A 429 13.89 8.01 -5.39
CA VAL A 429 12.70 8.54 -4.70
C VAL A 429 11.37 8.19 -5.38
N LYS A 430 11.37 7.18 -6.25
CA LYS A 430 10.20 6.70 -7.02
C LYS A 430 9.56 7.76 -7.91
N VAL A 431 10.37 8.69 -8.43
CA VAL A 431 9.98 9.65 -9.48
C VAL A 431 10.51 9.09 -10.81
N HIS A 432 9.62 8.54 -11.62
CA HIS A 432 9.93 7.90 -12.91
C HIS A 432 9.97 8.90 -14.08
N ALA A 433 10.90 9.86 -14.01
CA ALA A 433 11.09 10.87 -15.05
C ALA A 433 12.05 10.35 -16.14
N ARG A 434 11.75 10.62 -17.41
CA ARG A 434 12.72 10.38 -18.51
C ARG A 434 13.76 11.51 -18.55
N PRO A 435 15.00 11.27 -19.02
CA PRO A 435 16.03 12.31 -19.09
C PRO A 435 15.57 13.57 -19.85
N GLU A 436 14.80 13.42 -20.94
CA GLU A 436 14.28 14.56 -21.71
C GLU A 436 13.22 15.37 -20.94
N GLN A 437 12.54 14.72 -20.00
CA GLN A 437 11.56 15.37 -19.13
C GLN A 437 12.29 16.13 -18.02
N VAL A 438 13.31 15.54 -17.42
CA VAL A 438 14.17 16.20 -16.44
C VAL A 438 14.83 17.44 -17.06
N GLU A 439 15.35 17.33 -18.27
CA GLU A 439 15.89 18.46 -19.03
C GLU A 439 14.86 19.57 -19.24
N ARG A 440 13.66 19.23 -19.74
CA ARG A 440 12.59 20.22 -19.95
C ARG A 440 12.19 20.90 -18.65
N THR A 441 12.01 20.13 -17.58
CA THR A 441 11.66 20.65 -16.26
C THR A 441 12.77 21.53 -15.69
N ALA A 442 14.03 21.17 -15.89
CA ALA A 442 15.16 21.99 -15.47
C ALA A 442 15.16 23.34 -16.20
N LEU A 443 14.92 23.35 -17.52
CA LEU A 443 14.80 24.59 -18.31
C LEU A 443 13.62 25.46 -17.87
N GLU A 444 12.47 24.84 -17.53
CA GLU A 444 11.29 25.55 -17.00
C GLU A 444 11.57 26.22 -15.64
N LEU A 445 12.39 25.58 -14.80
CA LEU A 445 12.83 26.12 -13.50
C LEU A 445 13.99 27.12 -13.63
N GLY A 446 14.50 27.36 -14.83
CA GLY A 446 15.62 28.27 -15.07
C GLY A 446 17.00 27.67 -14.79
N PHE A 447 17.12 26.37 -14.56
CA PHE A 447 18.41 25.71 -14.38
C PHE A 447 19.16 25.62 -15.72
N PRO A 448 20.42 26.07 -15.80
CA PRO A 448 21.20 25.97 -17.03
C PRO A 448 21.46 24.51 -17.42
N VAL A 449 21.02 24.12 -18.61
CA VAL A 449 21.31 22.80 -19.19
C VAL A 449 22.28 22.95 -20.36
N TRP A 450 23.38 22.20 -20.34
CA TRP A 450 24.42 22.22 -21.37
C TRP A 450 24.74 20.78 -21.78
N ALA A 451 24.39 20.42 -23.02
CA ALA A 451 24.45 19.04 -23.51
C ALA A 451 23.65 18.08 -22.62
N GLU A 452 24.31 17.14 -21.93
CA GLU A 452 23.65 16.20 -21.02
C GLU A 452 23.88 16.54 -19.54
N PHE A 453 24.24 17.78 -19.22
CA PHE A 453 24.54 18.23 -17.85
C PHE A 453 23.60 19.36 -17.41
N ILE A 454 23.10 19.28 -16.18
CA ILE A 454 22.33 20.35 -15.52
C ILE A 454 23.26 21.06 -14.54
N THR A 455 23.18 22.38 -14.42
CA THR A 455 23.89 23.12 -13.35
C THR A 455 22.97 23.29 -12.15
N LEU A 456 23.37 22.76 -10.99
CA LEU A 456 22.70 22.92 -9.69
C LEU A 456 23.63 23.70 -8.75
N GLU A 457 23.11 24.74 -8.10
CA GLU A 457 23.87 25.60 -7.18
C GLU A 457 23.75 25.11 -5.74
N HIS A 458 22.56 24.61 -5.37
CA HIS A 458 22.24 24.20 -4.00
C HIS A 458 21.79 22.73 -3.91
N GLU A 459 21.96 22.13 -2.74
CA GLU A 459 21.43 20.78 -2.43
C GLU A 459 19.89 20.73 -2.59
N THR A 460 19.22 21.89 -2.42
CA THR A 460 17.76 22.07 -2.54
C THR A 460 17.27 22.08 -3.98
N ASP A 461 18.11 22.46 -4.96
CA ASP A 461 17.70 22.52 -6.38
C ASP A 461 17.29 21.15 -6.91
N LEU A 462 18.02 20.09 -6.50
CA LEU A 462 17.67 18.72 -6.86
C LEU A 462 16.30 18.32 -6.29
N PHE A 463 15.96 18.80 -5.08
CA PHE A 463 14.65 18.56 -4.48
C PHE A 463 13.54 19.33 -5.19
N VAL A 464 13.76 20.60 -5.55
CA VAL A 464 12.80 21.41 -6.32
C VAL A 464 12.54 20.78 -7.69
N LEU A 465 13.61 20.37 -8.38
CA LEU A 465 13.52 19.63 -9.64
C LEU A 465 12.72 18.33 -9.48
N ALA A 466 12.96 17.57 -8.41
CA ALA A 466 12.21 16.35 -8.10
C ALA A 466 10.72 16.61 -7.88
N GLN A 467 10.35 17.65 -7.12
CA GLN A 467 8.94 18.02 -6.91
C GLN A 467 8.27 18.44 -8.21
N ARG A 468 8.96 19.21 -9.05
CA ARG A 468 8.38 19.63 -10.33
C ARG A 468 8.21 18.47 -11.31
N CYS A 469 9.17 17.54 -11.38
CA CYS A 469 9.00 16.30 -12.14
C CYS A 469 7.84 15.45 -11.58
N ARG A 470 7.67 15.40 -10.26
CA ARG A 470 6.55 14.73 -9.62
C ARG A 470 5.21 15.33 -9.98
N MET A 471 5.08 16.65 -10.09
CA MET A 471 3.83 17.29 -10.55
C MET A 471 3.45 16.83 -11.96
N LEU A 472 4.43 16.65 -12.86
CA LEU A 472 4.18 16.12 -14.21
C LEU A 472 3.78 14.63 -14.16
N GLU A 473 4.40 13.84 -13.30
CA GLU A 473 4.00 12.45 -13.07
C GLU A 473 2.61 12.33 -12.47
N LYS A 474 2.28 13.20 -11.51
CA LYS A 474 0.97 13.34 -10.92
C LYS A 474 -0.08 13.61 -11.98
N GLN A 475 0.15 14.59 -12.85
CA GLN A 475 -0.74 14.88 -13.98
C GLN A 475 -0.93 13.65 -14.89
N ARG A 476 0.15 12.94 -15.24
CA ARG A 476 0.04 11.71 -16.06
C ARG A 476 -0.61 10.55 -15.33
N ALA A 477 -0.44 10.46 -14.02
CA ALA A 477 -1.06 9.43 -13.19
C ALA A 477 -2.56 9.69 -13.09
N TRP A 478 -2.95 10.97 -12.99
CA TRP A 478 -4.32 11.44 -13.06
C TRP A 478 -4.94 11.10 -14.42
N GLU A 479 -4.35 11.54 -15.53
CA GLU A 479 -4.83 11.27 -16.89
C GLU A 479 -4.97 9.77 -17.20
N ARG A 480 -4.11 8.92 -16.61
CA ARG A 480 -4.16 7.46 -16.81
C ARG A 480 -4.99 6.72 -15.78
N ALA A 481 -5.39 7.37 -14.69
CA ALA A 481 -5.97 6.74 -13.50
C ALA A 481 -5.24 5.46 -13.04
N GLY A 482 -3.90 5.39 -13.21
CA GLY A 482 -3.10 4.20 -12.88
C GLY A 482 -3.25 2.99 -13.83
N PHE A 483 -3.86 3.15 -15.01
CA PHE A 483 -3.88 2.14 -16.07
C PHE A 483 -2.65 2.22 -16.97
N THR A 484 -2.35 1.12 -17.67
CA THR A 484 -1.31 1.11 -18.71
C THR A 484 -1.78 1.92 -19.94
N LEU A 485 -0.85 2.39 -20.77
CA LEU A 485 -1.20 3.16 -21.97
C LEU A 485 -2.09 2.37 -22.94
N GLU A 486 -1.85 1.07 -23.07
CA GLU A 486 -2.71 0.18 -23.86
C GLU A 486 -4.15 0.10 -23.29
N GLN A 487 -4.27 0.01 -21.97
CA GLN A 487 -5.57 0.03 -21.29
C GLN A 487 -6.27 1.37 -21.46
N VAL A 488 -5.56 2.50 -21.34
CA VAL A 488 -6.11 3.84 -21.55
C VAL A 488 -6.61 4.02 -22.99
N SER A 489 -5.83 3.58 -23.99
CA SER A 489 -6.28 3.61 -25.39
C SER A 489 -7.54 2.76 -25.60
N ARG A 490 -7.61 1.59 -24.95
CA ARG A 490 -8.79 0.74 -25.00
C ARG A 490 -10.00 1.36 -24.29
N PHE A 491 -9.80 2.03 -23.16
CA PHE A 491 -10.83 2.83 -22.48
C PHE A 491 -11.37 3.92 -23.40
N GLN A 492 -10.48 4.70 -24.03
CA GLN A 492 -10.87 5.75 -24.97
C GLN A 492 -11.71 5.18 -26.12
N GLN A 493 -11.27 4.09 -26.76
CA GLN A 493 -12.00 3.48 -27.87
C GLN A 493 -13.41 3.02 -27.46
N LEU A 494 -13.53 2.40 -26.28
CA LEU A 494 -14.83 1.96 -25.76
C LEU A 494 -15.70 3.15 -25.37
N TYR A 495 -15.13 4.17 -24.74
CA TYR A 495 -15.83 5.41 -24.37
C TYR A 495 -16.38 6.11 -25.62
N ASP A 496 -15.55 6.33 -26.63
CA ASP A 496 -15.93 6.96 -27.91
C ASP A 496 -17.04 6.17 -28.60
N HIS A 497 -17.01 4.85 -28.53
CA HIS A 497 -18.06 3.99 -29.07
C HIS A 497 -19.42 4.26 -28.40
N PHE A 498 -19.46 4.40 -27.07
CA PHE A 498 -20.70 4.72 -26.34
C PHE A 498 -21.16 6.15 -26.60
N VAL A 499 -20.24 7.12 -26.55
CA VAL A 499 -20.57 8.53 -26.80
C VAL A 499 -21.11 8.72 -28.21
N ALA A 500 -20.53 8.04 -29.22
CA ALA A 500 -21.05 8.08 -30.59
C ALA A 500 -22.46 7.49 -30.71
N LYS A 501 -22.81 6.51 -29.87
CA LYS A 501 -24.13 5.84 -29.89
C LYS A 501 -25.21 6.63 -29.17
N THR A 502 -24.89 7.22 -28.01
CA THR A 502 -25.87 7.90 -27.16
C THR A 502 -25.91 9.42 -27.38
N GLY A 503 -24.86 9.99 -27.97
CA GLY A 503 -24.65 11.43 -28.06
C GLY A 503 -24.44 12.11 -26.70
N ARG A 504 -24.15 11.33 -25.65
CA ARG A 504 -23.93 11.76 -24.27
C ARG A 504 -22.71 11.02 -23.71
N GLY A 505 -22.16 11.48 -22.59
CA GLY A 505 -21.14 10.72 -21.85
C GLY A 505 -21.66 9.35 -21.37
N VAL A 506 -20.78 8.60 -20.73
CA VAL A 506 -21.03 7.20 -20.33
C VAL A 506 -21.85 7.13 -19.05
N ARG A 507 -22.88 6.29 -19.02
CA ARG A 507 -23.68 5.98 -17.81
C ARG A 507 -23.07 4.82 -17.01
N SER A 508 -23.54 4.58 -15.79
CA SER A 508 -23.03 3.47 -14.96
C SER A 508 -23.24 2.09 -15.58
N GLU A 509 -24.36 1.88 -16.28
CA GLU A 509 -24.62 0.59 -16.94
C GLU A 509 -23.64 0.36 -18.10
N GLU A 510 -23.20 1.44 -18.74
CA GLU A 510 -22.20 1.41 -19.80
C GLU A 510 -20.80 1.27 -19.23
N LEU A 511 -20.51 1.89 -18.09
CA LEU A 511 -19.25 1.70 -17.36
C LEU A 511 -19.06 0.22 -16.97
N LEU A 512 -20.11 -0.45 -16.49
CA LEU A 512 -20.09 -1.91 -16.23
C LEU A 512 -19.64 -2.69 -17.46
N TYR A 513 -20.13 -2.32 -18.65
CA TYR A 513 -19.73 -2.96 -19.90
C TYR A 513 -18.26 -2.66 -20.25
N ILE A 514 -17.81 -1.41 -20.10
CA ILE A 514 -16.41 -1.03 -20.36
C ILE A 514 -15.46 -1.82 -19.46
N VAL A 515 -15.75 -1.85 -18.16
CA VAL A 515 -14.96 -2.57 -17.14
C VAL A 515 -14.93 -4.07 -17.45
N HIS A 516 -16.07 -4.66 -17.85
CA HIS A 516 -16.13 -6.05 -18.29
C HIS A 516 -15.25 -6.32 -19.53
N GLN A 517 -15.28 -5.44 -20.54
CA GLN A 517 -14.45 -5.60 -21.75
C GLN A 517 -12.96 -5.56 -21.44
N LEU A 518 -12.56 -4.81 -20.42
CA LEU A 518 -11.16 -4.74 -19.98
C LEU A 518 -10.70 -5.98 -19.19
N GLY A 519 -11.57 -6.97 -19.00
CA GLY A 519 -11.27 -8.19 -18.26
C GLY A 519 -11.43 -8.04 -16.75
N ILE A 520 -11.95 -6.91 -16.30
CA ILE A 520 -12.34 -6.69 -14.90
C ILE A 520 -13.80 -7.15 -14.80
N VAL A 521 -14.02 -8.44 -14.59
CA VAL A 521 -15.38 -9.02 -14.60
C VAL A 521 -15.98 -8.91 -13.20
N PRO A 522 -16.99 -8.06 -12.95
CA PRO A 522 -17.76 -8.11 -11.70
C PRO A 522 -18.44 -9.48 -11.59
N LYS A 523 -18.14 -10.24 -10.52
CA LYS A 523 -18.57 -11.63 -10.33
C LYS A 523 -19.93 -11.71 -9.63
N GLY A 524 -20.88 -10.88 -10.05
CA GLY A 524 -22.28 -10.92 -9.60
C GLY A 524 -22.83 -9.58 -9.12
N ARG A 525 -24.09 -9.60 -8.67
CA ARG A 525 -24.86 -8.39 -8.31
C ARG A 525 -24.21 -7.55 -7.19
N SER A 526 -23.49 -8.16 -6.26
CA SER A 526 -22.76 -7.41 -5.23
C SER A 526 -21.66 -6.53 -5.84
N ASP A 527 -20.93 -7.06 -6.82
CA ASP A 527 -19.85 -6.33 -7.48
C ASP A 527 -20.41 -5.23 -8.39
N GLU A 528 -21.58 -5.45 -9.00
CA GLU A 528 -22.30 -4.40 -9.74
C GLU A 528 -22.72 -3.25 -8.81
N VAL A 529 -23.27 -3.57 -7.63
CA VAL A 529 -23.62 -2.56 -6.61
C VAL A 529 -22.39 -1.83 -6.10
N ASP A 530 -21.26 -2.52 -5.92
CA ASP A 530 -19.99 -1.89 -5.54
C ASP A 530 -19.45 -0.95 -6.63
N LEU A 531 -19.53 -1.36 -7.91
CA LEU A 531 -19.12 -0.50 -9.01
C LEU A 531 -20.05 0.70 -9.15
N GLU A 532 -21.36 0.52 -9.02
CA GLU A 532 -22.31 1.62 -8.98
C GLU A 532 -22.01 2.57 -7.81
N ALA A 533 -21.78 2.04 -6.61
CA ALA A 533 -21.47 2.85 -5.44
C ALA A 533 -20.19 3.69 -5.66
N THR A 534 -19.12 3.07 -6.15
CA THR A 534 -17.84 3.76 -6.43
C THR A 534 -17.91 4.72 -7.62
N ALA A 535 -18.75 4.44 -8.63
CA ALA A 535 -18.99 5.34 -9.75
C ALA A 535 -19.80 6.58 -9.34
N PHE A 536 -20.72 6.40 -8.39
CA PHE A 536 -21.66 7.44 -7.95
C PHE A 536 -21.32 8.05 -6.60
N ASN A 537 -20.06 8.03 -6.12
CA ASN A 537 -19.63 8.69 -4.87
C ASN A 537 -20.12 10.15 -4.80
N GLY A 538 -21.33 10.35 -4.26
CA GLY A 538 -22.07 11.61 -4.29
C GLY A 538 -22.70 12.02 -5.62
N LYS A 539 -22.41 11.39 -6.77
CA LYS A 539 -22.91 11.82 -8.10
C LYS A 539 -24.34 11.38 -8.42
N ASP A 540 -25.05 12.20 -9.20
CA ASP A 540 -26.41 11.87 -9.64
C ASP A 540 -26.36 10.76 -10.67
N ARG A 541 -27.24 9.76 -10.54
CA ARG A 541 -27.31 8.62 -11.47
C ARG A 541 -27.58 9.01 -12.93
N THR A 542 -28.09 10.21 -13.14
CA THR A 542 -28.48 10.75 -14.45
C THR A 542 -27.34 11.47 -15.16
N GLU A 543 -26.27 11.80 -14.44
CA GLU A 543 -25.17 12.57 -14.97
C GLU A 543 -24.25 11.68 -15.80
N ALA A 544 -23.85 12.19 -16.97
CA ALA A 544 -23.00 11.46 -17.89
C ALA A 544 -21.53 11.66 -17.48
N MET A 545 -20.78 10.58 -17.32
CA MET A 545 -19.39 10.65 -16.86
C MET A 545 -18.44 11.04 -17.99
N SER A 546 -17.43 11.85 -17.65
CA SER A 546 -16.28 12.07 -18.53
C SER A 546 -15.43 10.80 -18.67
N LEU A 547 -14.49 10.77 -19.61
CA LEU A 547 -13.58 9.64 -19.76
C LEU A 547 -12.70 9.48 -18.51
N GLU A 548 -12.17 10.58 -18.00
CA GLU A 548 -11.33 10.62 -16.81
C GLU A 548 -12.09 10.06 -15.61
N GLU A 549 -13.34 10.50 -15.42
CA GLU A 549 -14.22 10.00 -14.37
C GLU A 549 -14.48 8.50 -14.50
N CYS A 550 -14.77 8.02 -15.71
CA CYS A 550 -14.94 6.59 -15.97
C CYS A 550 -13.70 5.78 -15.57
N MET A 551 -12.50 6.26 -15.93
CA MET A 551 -11.26 5.60 -15.58
C MET A 551 -11.01 5.62 -14.07
N HIS A 552 -11.19 6.77 -13.41
CA HIS A 552 -11.01 6.87 -11.96
C HIS A 552 -11.99 5.98 -11.19
N SER A 553 -13.28 5.95 -11.58
CA SER A 553 -14.27 5.06 -10.98
C SER A 553 -13.94 3.58 -11.20
N ALA A 554 -13.54 3.20 -12.42
CA ALA A 554 -13.09 1.84 -12.69
C ALA A 554 -11.86 1.46 -11.86
N ARG A 555 -10.91 2.37 -11.70
CA ARG A 555 -9.70 2.14 -10.89
C ARG A 555 -10.05 1.97 -9.42
N ARG A 556 -10.87 2.86 -8.83
CA ARG A 556 -11.34 2.77 -7.44
C ARG A 556 -12.01 1.42 -7.17
N PHE A 557 -12.85 0.96 -8.09
CA PHE A 557 -13.46 -0.37 -8.01
C PHE A 557 -12.43 -1.50 -8.02
N VAL A 558 -11.44 -1.46 -8.92
CA VAL A 558 -10.36 -2.46 -8.96
C VAL A 558 -9.58 -2.46 -7.65
N ASP A 559 -9.25 -1.29 -7.12
CA ASP A 559 -8.52 -1.18 -5.85
C ASP A 559 -9.32 -1.72 -4.67
N LYS A 560 -10.63 -1.44 -4.61
CA LYS A 560 -11.52 -2.04 -3.62
C LYS A 560 -11.50 -3.57 -3.72
N LYS A 561 -11.57 -4.12 -4.93
CA LYS A 561 -11.55 -5.59 -5.14
C LYS A 561 -10.21 -6.22 -4.80
N ASP A 562 -9.10 -5.56 -5.14
CA ASP A 562 -7.75 -6.00 -4.74
C ASP A 562 -7.63 -6.04 -3.21
N MET A 563 -8.05 -4.96 -2.54
CA MET A 563 -8.03 -4.85 -1.08
C MET A 563 -8.92 -5.88 -0.38
N ASP A 564 -10.14 -6.09 -0.88
CA ASP A 564 -11.05 -7.12 -0.40
C ASP A 564 -10.45 -8.52 -0.56
N ALA A 565 -9.79 -8.78 -1.69
CA ALA A 565 -9.16 -10.06 -1.97
C ALA A 565 -8.05 -10.36 -0.96
N ARG A 566 -7.10 -9.44 -0.77
CA ARG A 566 -6.02 -9.62 0.20
C ARG A 566 -6.51 -9.63 1.64
N SER A 567 -7.53 -8.85 1.99
CA SER A 567 -8.14 -8.91 3.33
C SER A 567 -8.71 -10.31 3.61
N LYS A 568 -9.31 -10.96 2.61
CA LYS A 568 -9.74 -12.36 2.70
C LYS A 568 -8.56 -13.32 2.81
N GLU A 569 -7.45 -13.05 2.12
CA GLU A 569 -6.23 -13.85 2.22
C GLU A 569 -5.59 -13.76 3.61
N LEU A 570 -5.51 -12.58 4.20
CA LEU A 570 -4.97 -12.37 5.54
C LEU A 570 -5.82 -13.07 6.60
N ARG A 571 -7.15 -12.88 6.55
CA ARG A 571 -8.07 -13.63 7.43
C ARG A 571 -7.91 -15.14 7.25
N ALA A 572 -7.71 -15.61 6.02
CA ALA A 572 -7.45 -17.02 5.76
C ALA A 572 -6.11 -17.49 6.36
N ALA A 573 -5.06 -16.67 6.28
CA ALA A 573 -3.76 -16.95 6.88
C ALA A 573 -3.86 -17.01 8.41
N ASP A 574 -4.57 -16.07 9.04
CA ASP A 574 -4.81 -16.03 10.49
C ASP A 574 -5.57 -17.28 10.97
N ILE A 575 -6.65 -17.65 10.27
CA ILE A 575 -7.41 -18.89 10.54
C ILE A 575 -6.51 -20.12 10.40
N SER A 576 -5.58 -20.09 9.45
CA SER A 576 -4.66 -21.20 9.15
C SER A 576 -3.48 -21.28 10.13
N GLY A 577 -3.16 -20.19 10.83
CA GLY A 577 -1.93 -20.06 11.60
C GLY A 577 -0.69 -19.96 10.69
N ILE A 578 -0.85 -19.45 9.47
CA ILE A 578 0.25 -19.18 8.53
C ILE A 578 0.71 -17.74 8.76
N PRO A 579 1.99 -17.48 9.00
CA PRO A 579 2.47 -16.11 9.19
C PRO A 579 2.32 -15.31 7.90
N GLN A 580 2.03 -14.00 8.03
CA GLN A 580 1.76 -13.12 6.89
C GLN A 580 2.95 -13.04 5.93
N GLU A 581 4.19 -13.13 6.45
CA GLU A 581 5.43 -13.13 5.66
C GLU A 581 5.53 -14.31 4.68
N GLU A 582 4.85 -15.43 4.96
CA GLU A 582 4.86 -16.62 4.10
C GLU A 582 3.75 -16.59 3.04
N LEU A 583 2.77 -15.70 3.18
CA LEU A 583 1.59 -15.67 2.33
C LEU A 583 1.95 -15.43 0.85
N ASP A 584 2.96 -14.60 0.59
CA ASP A 584 3.41 -14.32 -0.78
C ASP A 584 4.16 -15.51 -1.40
N CYS A 585 4.86 -16.28 -0.57
CA CYS A 585 5.46 -17.55 -1.00
C CYS A 585 4.36 -18.55 -1.40
N PHE A 586 3.29 -18.67 -0.61
CA PHE A 586 2.14 -19.51 -0.96
C PHE A 586 1.41 -19.01 -2.20
N ARG A 587 1.34 -17.70 -2.42
CA ARG A 587 0.75 -17.11 -3.62
C ARG A 587 1.55 -17.44 -4.87
N ALA A 588 2.88 -17.33 -4.80
CA ALA A 588 3.77 -17.74 -5.88
C ALA A 588 3.62 -19.23 -6.19
N PHE A 589 3.58 -20.07 -5.15
CA PHE A 589 3.36 -21.50 -5.28
C PHE A 589 1.99 -21.83 -5.90
N TYR A 590 0.92 -21.17 -5.47
CA TYR A 590 -0.41 -21.32 -6.03
C TYR A 590 -0.45 -20.96 -7.52
N ARG A 591 0.17 -19.83 -7.91
CA ARG A 591 0.26 -19.41 -9.32
C ARG A 591 1.08 -20.40 -10.16
N GLN A 592 2.17 -20.93 -9.61
CA GLN A 592 2.98 -21.96 -10.26
C GLN A 592 2.13 -23.21 -10.53
N LEU A 593 1.36 -23.67 -9.56
CA LEU A 593 0.49 -24.84 -9.73
C LEU A 593 -0.59 -24.62 -10.81
N ILE A 594 -1.14 -23.41 -10.94
CA ILE A 594 -2.06 -23.08 -12.04
C ILE A 594 -1.34 -23.12 -13.39
N ALA A 595 -0.12 -22.55 -13.46
CA ALA A 595 0.67 -22.52 -14.69
C ALA A 595 1.10 -23.92 -15.16
N GLU A 596 1.31 -24.86 -14.24
CA GLU A 596 1.68 -26.24 -14.56
C GLU A 596 0.48 -27.12 -14.97
N ASP A 597 -0.72 -26.81 -14.49
CA ASP A 597 -1.97 -27.56 -14.78
C ASP A 597 -2.66 -27.08 -16.07
N THR A 598 -2.22 -25.94 -16.63
CA THR A 598 -2.86 -25.25 -17.79
C THR A 598 -2.58 -25.88 -19.15
N GLN A 599 -2.54 -27.21 -19.25
CA GLN A 599 -2.63 -27.89 -20.55
C GLN A 599 -3.93 -27.55 -21.32
N GLY A 600 -4.91 -26.90 -20.66
CA GLY A 600 -6.00 -26.16 -21.30
C GLY A 600 -6.02 -24.70 -20.84
N ASN A 601 -6.62 -23.82 -21.65
CA ASN A 601 -6.73 -22.35 -21.53
C ASN A 601 -7.46 -21.83 -20.25
N LYS A 602 -7.46 -22.58 -19.15
CA LYS A 602 -8.25 -22.34 -17.91
C LYS A 602 -7.36 -21.71 -16.84
N LYS A 603 -7.71 -20.52 -16.37
CA LYS A 603 -6.97 -19.81 -15.30
C LYS A 603 -7.38 -20.21 -13.87
N ASP A 604 -8.13 -21.31 -13.71
CA ASP A 604 -8.73 -21.71 -12.44
C ASP A 604 -7.91 -22.81 -11.75
N PHE A 605 -7.72 -22.73 -10.43
CA PHE A 605 -7.02 -23.74 -9.63
C PHE A 605 -7.90 -24.98 -9.41
N THR A 606 -7.49 -26.11 -9.97
CA THR A 606 -8.26 -27.35 -9.97
C THR A 606 -7.86 -28.31 -8.84
N TYR A 607 -8.62 -29.40 -8.68
CA TYR A 607 -8.26 -30.49 -7.78
C TYR A 607 -6.92 -31.16 -8.16
N PHE A 608 -6.60 -31.26 -9.46
CA PHE A 608 -5.34 -31.86 -9.92
C PHE A 608 -4.13 -30.99 -9.54
N ALA A 609 -4.27 -29.67 -9.67
CA ALA A 609 -3.28 -28.71 -9.19
C ALA A 609 -3.04 -28.87 -7.68
N LEU A 610 -4.11 -29.10 -6.89
CA LEU A 610 -3.98 -29.39 -5.47
C LEU A 610 -3.21 -30.68 -5.18
N VAL A 611 -3.61 -31.79 -5.80
CA VAL A 611 -2.97 -33.11 -5.64
C VAL A 611 -1.47 -33.00 -5.90
N ARG A 612 -1.09 -32.32 -6.99
CA ARG A 612 0.30 -32.05 -7.35
C ARG A 612 0.98 -31.17 -6.30
N GLY A 613 0.34 -30.10 -5.85
CA GLY A 613 0.88 -29.24 -4.80
C GLY A 613 1.17 -30.00 -3.50
N VAL A 614 0.26 -30.87 -3.07
CA VAL A 614 0.41 -31.72 -1.87
C VAL A 614 1.55 -32.72 -2.03
N GLN A 615 1.70 -33.32 -3.21
CA GLN A 615 2.84 -34.20 -3.52
C GLN A 615 4.17 -33.44 -3.53
N ILE A 616 4.22 -32.22 -4.08
CA ILE A 616 5.43 -31.37 -4.09
C ILE A 616 5.84 -31.03 -2.66
N MET A 617 4.89 -30.80 -1.75
CA MET A 617 5.15 -30.60 -0.32
C MET A 617 5.62 -31.88 0.41
N GLY A 618 5.72 -33.01 -0.29
CA GLY A 618 6.30 -34.26 0.21
C GLY A 618 5.28 -35.27 0.74
N ALA A 619 3.98 -35.05 0.53
CA ALA A 619 2.96 -36.02 0.92
C ALA A 619 2.94 -37.23 -0.02
N THR A 620 2.82 -38.43 0.56
CA THR A 620 2.53 -39.65 -0.20
C THR A 620 1.03 -39.93 -0.18
N LEU A 621 0.36 -39.66 -1.30
CA LEU A 621 -1.08 -39.85 -1.44
C LEU A 621 -1.42 -41.31 -1.76
N THR A 622 -1.93 -42.05 -0.78
CA THR A 622 -2.61 -43.34 -1.02
C THR A 622 -4.00 -43.09 -1.64
N VAL A 623 -4.64 -44.12 -2.18
CA VAL A 623 -6.00 -44.00 -2.76
C VAL A 623 -7.00 -43.46 -1.74
N GLU A 624 -6.93 -43.93 -0.50
CA GLU A 624 -7.78 -43.48 0.61
C GLU A 624 -7.54 -42.00 0.94
N ARG A 625 -6.27 -41.59 1.07
CA ARG A 625 -5.92 -40.19 1.32
C ARG A 625 -6.32 -39.30 0.15
N ASN A 626 -6.20 -39.78 -1.08
CA ASN A 626 -6.63 -39.02 -2.24
C ASN A 626 -8.14 -38.75 -2.21
N ALA A 627 -8.96 -39.73 -1.81
CA ALA A 627 -10.40 -39.55 -1.62
C ALA A 627 -10.74 -38.56 -0.50
N GLU A 628 -10.02 -38.62 0.63
CA GLU A 628 -10.14 -37.62 1.70
C GLU A 628 -9.79 -36.20 1.22
N LEU A 629 -8.70 -36.07 0.45
CA LEU A 629 -8.28 -34.79 -0.13
C LEU A 629 -9.33 -34.26 -1.12
N GLU A 630 -9.96 -35.14 -1.90
CA GLU A 630 -11.06 -34.77 -2.81
C GLU A 630 -12.27 -34.25 -2.04
N GLN A 631 -12.60 -34.88 -0.92
CA GLN A 631 -13.67 -34.42 -0.04
C GLN A 631 -13.35 -33.04 0.54
N MET A 632 -12.14 -32.84 1.10
CA MET A 632 -11.70 -31.53 1.59
C MET A 632 -11.71 -30.47 0.48
N PHE A 633 -11.28 -30.82 -0.72
CA PHE A 633 -11.35 -29.92 -1.87
C PHE A 633 -12.80 -29.51 -2.15
N LYS A 634 -13.74 -30.46 -2.20
CA LYS A 634 -15.17 -30.17 -2.44
C LYS A 634 -15.79 -29.29 -1.36
N GLU A 635 -15.34 -29.41 -0.11
CA GLU A 635 -15.80 -28.57 1.01
C GLU A 635 -15.35 -27.11 0.90
N HIS A 636 -14.16 -26.87 0.32
CA HIS A 636 -13.56 -25.52 0.21
C HIS A 636 -13.71 -24.89 -1.19
N ALA A 637 -13.90 -25.69 -2.23
CA ALA A 637 -13.99 -25.23 -3.61
C ALA A 637 -15.33 -24.55 -3.90
N VAL A 638 -15.31 -23.62 -4.86
CA VAL A 638 -16.45 -22.84 -5.30
C VAL A 638 -16.76 -23.20 -6.76
N SER A 639 -18.04 -23.20 -7.14
CA SER A 639 -18.41 -23.33 -8.55
C SER A 639 -17.86 -22.15 -9.35
N SER A 640 -17.15 -22.41 -10.45
CA SER A 640 -16.77 -21.34 -11.37
C SER A 640 -18.01 -20.86 -12.14
N VAL A 641 -18.05 -19.57 -12.47
CA VAL A 641 -19.11 -18.99 -13.32
C VAL A 641 -18.87 -19.37 -14.78
N ILE A 642 -17.59 -19.48 -15.18
CA ILE A 642 -17.15 -19.70 -16.56
C ILE A 642 -17.10 -21.20 -16.87
N SER A 643 -16.82 -22.01 -15.86
CA SER A 643 -16.50 -23.43 -16.01
C SER A 643 -17.44 -24.28 -15.14
N PRO A 644 -17.94 -25.43 -15.64
CA PRO A 644 -18.77 -26.34 -14.83
C PRO A 644 -17.97 -27.04 -13.72
N PHE A 645 -16.65 -26.84 -13.68
CA PHE A 645 -15.76 -27.44 -12.70
C PHE A 645 -15.65 -26.58 -11.44
N LEU A 646 -15.49 -27.25 -10.29
CA LEU A 646 -15.14 -26.62 -9.03
C LEU A 646 -13.71 -26.09 -9.12
N HIS A 647 -13.50 -24.87 -8.59
CA HIS A 647 -12.19 -24.25 -8.47
C HIS A 647 -11.96 -23.79 -7.04
N LEU A 648 -10.69 -23.74 -6.63
CA LEU A 648 -10.34 -23.37 -5.27
C LEU A 648 -9.71 -21.97 -5.26
N PRO A 649 -10.44 -20.92 -4.86
CA PRO A 649 -9.86 -19.58 -4.81
C PRO A 649 -8.75 -19.50 -3.76
N PHE A 650 -7.76 -18.63 -3.99
CA PHE A 650 -6.55 -18.57 -3.17
C PHE A 650 -6.79 -18.43 -1.65
N PRO A 651 -7.72 -17.60 -1.14
CA PRO A 651 -8.02 -17.59 0.30
C PRO A 651 -8.48 -18.96 0.84
N LYS A 652 -9.28 -19.71 0.06
CA LYS A 652 -9.74 -21.06 0.45
C LYS A 652 -8.61 -22.08 0.34
N PHE A 653 -7.71 -21.91 -0.62
CA PHE A 653 -6.46 -22.68 -0.69
C PHE A 653 -5.63 -22.50 0.58
N ILE A 654 -5.43 -21.28 1.07
CA ILE A 654 -4.70 -21.02 2.32
C ILE A 654 -5.34 -21.74 3.52
N VAL A 655 -6.66 -21.60 3.71
CA VAL A 655 -7.39 -22.31 4.78
C VAL A 655 -7.21 -23.83 4.70
N MET A 656 -7.30 -24.38 3.49
CA MET A 656 -7.16 -25.80 3.27
C MET A 656 -5.72 -26.28 3.51
N ILE A 657 -4.70 -25.55 3.05
CA ILE A 657 -3.29 -25.83 3.35
C ILE A 657 -3.06 -25.82 4.87
N GLY A 658 -3.54 -24.79 5.58
CA GLY A 658 -3.47 -24.74 7.03
C GLY A 658 -4.13 -25.94 7.71
N THR A 659 -5.27 -26.39 7.18
CA THR A 659 -5.97 -27.58 7.68
C THR A 659 -5.18 -28.87 7.45
N LEU A 660 -4.59 -29.04 6.26
CA LEU A 660 -3.73 -30.18 5.93
C LEU A 660 -2.52 -30.26 6.87
N PHE A 661 -1.88 -29.12 7.18
CA PHE A 661 -0.77 -29.06 8.13
C PHE A 661 -1.20 -29.36 9.57
N LYS A 662 -2.34 -28.83 10.03
CA LYS A 662 -2.89 -29.10 11.37
C LYS A 662 -3.22 -30.57 11.58
N LEU A 663 -3.68 -31.27 10.54
CA LEU A 663 -4.00 -32.69 10.57
C LEU A 663 -2.79 -33.60 10.35
N ASP A 664 -1.61 -33.05 10.06
CA ASP A 664 -0.45 -33.80 9.54
C ASP A 664 -0.84 -34.73 8.39
N PHE A 665 -1.64 -34.20 7.46
CA PHE A 665 -2.24 -34.98 6.39
C PHE A 665 -1.16 -35.67 5.56
N ALA A 666 -1.21 -37.00 5.46
CA ALA A 666 -0.21 -37.82 4.78
C ALA A 666 1.25 -37.53 5.20
N GLY A 667 1.45 -37.11 6.45
CA GLY A 667 2.77 -36.81 7.01
C GLY A 667 3.36 -35.47 6.58
N LEU A 668 2.59 -34.53 6.01
CA LEU A 668 3.07 -33.22 5.54
C LEU A 668 3.87 -32.43 6.59
N ARG A 669 3.39 -32.41 7.83
CA ARG A 669 4.08 -31.71 8.92
C ARG A 669 5.33 -32.48 9.32
N SER A 670 5.24 -33.80 9.38
CA SER A 670 6.36 -34.68 9.69
C SER A 670 7.47 -34.60 8.63
N THR A 671 7.15 -34.52 7.34
CA THR A 671 8.12 -34.36 6.24
C THR A 671 8.71 -32.97 6.23
N ALA A 672 7.91 -31.92 6.45
CA ALA A 672 8.40 -30.55 6.57
C ALA A 672 9.43 -30.41 7.71
N ALA A 673 9.13 -30.97 8.89
CA ALA A 673 10.07 -30.96 10.02
C ALA A 673 11.38 -31.69 9.70
N ARG A 674 11.33 -32.85 9.04
CA ARG A 674 12.53 -33.59 8.60
C ARG A 674 13.36 -32.80 7.59
N ASN A 675 12.70 -32.14 6.64
CA ASN A 675 13.37 -31.29 5.65
C ASN A 675 14.04 -30.08 6.31
N GLU A 676 13.42 -29.51 7.35
CA GLU A 676 14.00 -28.41 8.13
C GLU A 676 15.22 -28.87 8.95
N GLU A 677 15.17 -30.06 9.55
CA GLU A 677 16.30 -30.67 10.24
C GLU A 677 17.47 -30.93 9.28
N GLU A 678 17.19 -31.48 8.09
CA GLU A 678 18.19 -31.75 7.06
C GLU A 678 18.78 -30.44 6.50
N ALA A 679 17.95 -29.43 6.24
CA ALA A 679 18.41 -28.11 5.82
C ALA A 679 19.26 -27.43 6.89
N SER A 680 18.86 -27.53 8.16
CA SER A 680 19.62 -27.03 9.30
C SER A 680 20.96 -27.75 9.44
N HIS A 681 21.00 -29.06 9.21
CA HIS A 681 22.22 -29.85 9.18
C HIS A 681 23.15 -29.40 8.04
N LEU A 682 22.63 -29.20 6.82
CA LEU A 682 23.39 -28.67 5.68
C LEU A 682 23.92 -27.24 5.93
N ARG A 683 23.16 -26.38 6.63
CA ARG A 683 23.63 -25.05 7.04
C ARG A 683 24.77 -25.14 8.06
N ARG A 684 24.68 -26.06 9.02
CA ARG A 684 25.78 -26.31 9.96
C ARG A 684 27.02 -26.80 9.23
N MET A 685 26.88 -27.73 8.27
CA MET A 685 28.00 -28.22 7.47
C MET A 685 28.61 -27.17 6.53
N SER A 686 27.80 -26.27 5.95
CA SER A 686 28.30 -25.21 5.06
C SER A 686 28.97 -24.06 5.83
N LYS A 687 28.54 -23.75 7.06
CA LYS A 687 29.26 -22.81 7.93
C LYS A 687 30.68 -23.25 8.27
N PHE A 688 30.98 -24.56 8.22
CA PHE A 688 32.36 -25.05 8.36
C PHE A 688 33.23 -24.86 7.11
N LYS A 689 32.65 -24.49 5.96
CA LYS A 689 33.39 -24.26 4.70
C LYS A 689 33.43 -22.81 4.24
N ALA A 690 32.59 -21.92 4.79
CA ALA A 690 32.54 -20.51 4.38
C ALA A 690 32.86 -19.58 5.55
N VAL A 691 34.15 -19.33 5.77
CA VAL A 691 34.61 -18.11 6.46
C VAL A 691 34.44 -16.97 5.46
N GLY A 692 33.37 -16.19 5.61
CA GLY A 692 33.21 -14.92 4.88
C GLY A 692 32.10 -14.91 3.83
N THR A 693 30.84 -15.10 4.22
CA THR A 693 29.65 -14.41 3.66
C THR A 693 28.40 -14.90 4.40
N ARG A 694 27.55 -13.97 4.86
CA ARG A 694 26.29 -14.27 5.57
C ARG A 694 25.16 -14.47 4.54
N PRO A 695 24.45 -15.60 4.50
CA PRO A 695 23.23 -15.71 3.71
C PRO A 695 22.00 -15.25 4.53
N LEU A 696 21.11 -14.51 3.86
CA LEU A 696 19.79 -14.09 4.35
C LEU A 696 18.93 -15.32 4.69
N ALA A 697 18.28 -15.25 5.85
CA ALA A 697 17.41 -16.28 6.39
C ALA A 697 15.99 -15.71 6.44
N MET A 698 15.06 -16.24 5.65
CA MET A 698 13.65 -16.51 5.96
C MET A 698 12.91 -16.95 4.67
N ALA A 699 11.81 -17.68 4.82
CA ALA A 699 11.08 -18.53 3.83
C ALA A 699 11.64 -19.95 3.63
N PHE A 700 11.21 -20.92 4.47
CA PHE A 700 11.68 -22.32 4.41
C PHE A 700 10.61 -23.42 4.46
N TRP A 701 9.32 -23.08 4.42
CA TRP A 701 8.23 -24.07 4.37
C TRP A 701 7.95 -24.62 2.97
N ILE A 702 8.50 -24.00 1.93
CA ILE A 702 8.34 -24.45 0.55
C ILE A 702 9.61 -25.18 0.12
N PRO A 703 9.53 -26.40 -0.47
CA PRO A 703 10.68 -27.13 -0.98
C PRO A 703 11.60 -26.23 -1.81
N ARG A 704 12.91 -26.51 -1.80
CA ARG A 704 13.97 -25.77 -2.55
C ARG A 704 13.58 -25.38 -3.99
N TYR A 705 12.67 -26.11 -4.62
CA TYR A 705 12.09 -25.80 -5.93
C TYR A 705 11.40 -24.42 -6.02
N CYS A 706 10.81 -23.87 -4.95
CA CYS A 706 10.18 -22.54 -4.99
C CYS A 706 11.15 -21.37 -4.74
N GLN A 707 12.29 -21.60 -4.09
CA GLN A 707 13.35 -20.57 -4.01
C GLN A 707 13.95 -20.27 -5.40
N PHE A 708 13.93 -21.22 -6.33
CA PHE A 708 14.31 -20.99 -7.73
C PHE A 708 13.28 -20.18 -8.51
N ALA A 709 11.99 -20.26 -8.18
CA ALA A 709 10.94 -19.46 -8.84
C ALA A 709 10.95 -17.98 -8.39
N LEU A 710 11.36 -17.70 -7.15
CA LEU A 710 11.48 -16.32 -6.63
C LEU A 710 12.73 -15.59 -7.12
N SER A 711 13.68 -16.27 -7.78
CA SER A 711 14.93 -15.67 -8.26
C SER A 711 14.94 -15.24 -9.74
N SER A 712 13.88 -15.52 -10.52
CA SER A 712 13.63 -14.87 -11.82
C SER A 712 12.26 -15.26 -12.40
N PRO A 713 11.28 -14.34 -12.54
CA PRO A 713 9.96 -14.67 -13.07
C PRO A 713 9.70 -14.29 -14.54
N HIS A 714 10.69 -13.91 -15.36
CA HIS A 714 10.39 -13.30 -16.67
C HIS A 714 10.75 -14.03 -17.97
N ASP A 715 11.34 -15.23 -17.95
CA ASP A 715 11.66 -15.96 -19.19
C ASP A 715 10.91 -17.29 -19.31
N ALA A 716 9.68 -17.22 -19.85
CA ALA A 716 9.04 -18.32 -20.58
C ALA A 716 7.84 -17.80 -21.39
N MET A 717 8.08 -17.30 -22.60
CA MET A 717 7.05 -17.18 -23.65
C MET A 717 6.89 -18.55 -24.34
N PRO A 718 5.67 -19.11 -24.48
CA PRO A 718 5.43 -20.20 -25.40
C PRO A 718 5.18 -19.64 -26.83
N ILE A 719 5.76 -20.30 -27.83
CA ILE A 719 5.31 -20.20 -29.23
C ILE A 719 3.98 -20.93 -29.37
#